data_AF-A0A089NWK7-F1
#
_entry.id   AF-A0A089NWK7-F1
#
_cell.length_a   1.000
_cell.length_b   1.000
_cell.length_c   1.000
_cell.angle_alpha   90.00
_cell.angle_beta   90.00
_cell.angle_gamma   90.00
#
_symmetry.space_group_name_H-M   'P 1'
#
loop_
_entity.id
_entity.type
_entity.pdbx_description
1 polymer ?
#
loop_
_entity_poly.entity_id
_entity_poly.type
_entity_poly.pdbx_seq_one_letter_code
_entity_poly.pdbx_strand_id
1 'polypeptide(L)'
;MRVPRSSLMALAALLCGTLAPAASLRAETVSLDQPSADVPAAPAASPPGQAAPSAPATTALPDYKPEAPAAEPSPAPAATAPVAPTDPLGAAVFARFADPAPLLLRLTGKDRDAVRTFYEARTYKPLWISSGAWTEAAKSVSARLAAAAEDGLDSRAYTVPSLPDKPDEKALADADLRLSAAAVLYARDARGGRVNLASISRLITPHLDLPAGDAVLAKLDEAGAKAGEALQGYNPATPGYLALKARLAALRGPVATAVKPLRLPAGPALRVGMRDARVPLLRTHFNLESRPAGTFDKPPGEPDEYDTVVADAVAKFQRGRGLPGNGVLNVQTVLALADAGRAARPTGGEAELIVNMERWRWLPGDLGSDYILVNVPEYRLRAYRGGVLRDEARVIVGKPESRTPLFSGLMEYAVVNPSWYVPPSILKTMAPKLAGYGGKTWGGYEVVRRGGHISLRQPPGERNALGFIKFMFPNQHAVYLHDTPNRSLFSASKRDFSHGCVRVDDPFRLADAVLPDWSQDRLKKLIGKGERTIRLPEKLPVHLAYFTAFVDDGGTYRTLPDLYGYDAPMRAALGLPGGGGPAIARLPDEPPRRKAEPAPKPTVARTVHRRAPERPVANAEAWPEGRYEDADTRRRSLRRAARADSAPEYGEPGLWTPAPQQSAPRGWW
;
A
#
# COMPACT_ATOMS: atom_id res chain seq x y z
N MET A 1 -43.98 38.06 7.34
CA MET A 1 -45.12 38.87 7.82
C MET A 1 -44.86 39.28 9.27
N ARG A 2 -45.38 40.44 9.72
CA ARG A 2 -45.70 40.72 11.14
C ARG A 2 -47.16 40.22 11.38
N VAL A 3 -47.78 40.12 12.56
CA VAL A 3 -47.71 40.90 13.82
C VAL A 3 -47.93 39.96 15.07
N PRO A 4 -48.38 40.32 16.32
CA PRO A 4 -47.67 39.82 17.53
C PRO A 4 -48.54 39.28 18.72
N ARG A 5 -47.90 39.04 19.90
CA ARG A 5 -48.33 39.19 21.32
C ARG A 5 -49.79 38.83 21.71
N SER A 6 -50.09 38.07 22.78
CA SER A 6 -49.85 38.40 24.22
C SER A 6 -50.16 37.16 25.11
N SER A 7 -49.34 36.75 26.09
CA SER A 7 -49.28 37.15 27.54
C SER A 7 -50.31 36.51 28.51
N LEU A 8 -49.85 35.69 29.48
CA LEU A 8 -50.01 35.91 30.96
C LEU A 8 -49.32 34.80 31.83
N MET A 9 -48.66 35.22 32.93
CA MET A 9 -48.51 34.64 34.31
C MET A 9 -48.35 33.10 34.59
N ALA A 10 -47.80 32.61 35.72
CA ALA A 10 -46.86 33.11 36.77
C ALA A 10 -46.48 31.95 37.77
N LEU A 11 -45.58 32.22 38.75
CA LEU A 11 -45.02 31.33 39.81
C LEU A 11 -44.06 30.21 39.31
N ALA A 12 -42.90 29.85 39.91
CA ALA A 12 -42.28 29.94 41.27
C ALA A 12 -42.63 28.78 42.24
N ALA A 13 -41.72 28.15 43.00
CA ALA A 13 -40.23 28.17 43.06
C ALA A 13 -39.68 26.99 43.92
N LEU A 14 -38.34 26.94 44.14
CA LEU A 14 -37.54 25.98 44.97
C LEU A 14 -37.39 24.54 44.39
N LEU A 15 -36.35 23.74 44.70
CA LEU A 15 -35.22 23.86 45.66
C LEU A 15 -33.90 23.27 45.07
N CYS A 16 -32.76 23.44 45.76
CA CYS A 16 -31.38 23.24 45.25
C CYS A 16 -30.83 21.79 45.30
N GLY A 17 -29.77 21.50 44.53
CA GLY A 17 -29.02 20.23 44.54
C GLY A 17 -27.67 20.26 43.81
N THR A 18 -26.62 20.67 44.53
CA THR A 18 -25.19 20.86 44.15
C THR A 18 -24.52 19.85 43.18
N LEU A 19 -23.64 20.35 42.30
CA LEU A 19 -22.18 20.06 42.29
C LEU A 19 -21.43 20.95 41.26
N ALA A 20 -20.09 21.06 41.36
CA ALA A 20 -19.27 22.08 40.67
C ALA A 20 -18.06 21.52 39.90
N PRO A 21 -17.48 22.29 38.94
CA PRO A 21 -16.09 22.15 38.50
C PRO A 21 -15.16 23.17 39.17
N ALA A 22 -13.87 22.87 39.23
CA ALA A 22 -12.86 23.66 39.96
C ALA A 22 -12.31 24.87 39.17
N ALA A 23 -11.69 25.81 39.89
CA ALA A 23 -11.07 27.01 39.34
C ALA A 23 -9.66 26.78 38.77
N SER A 24 -9.21 27.69 37.92
CA SER A 24 -7.78 27.95 37.66
C SER A 24 -7.48 29.41 37.99
N LEU A 25 -6.34 29.66 38.62
CA LEU A 25 -6.00 30.95 39.23
C LEU A 25 -5.35 31.91 38.22
N ARG A 26 -5.63 33.21 38.39
CA ARG A 26 -4.76 34.27 37.85
C ARG A 26 -3.50 34.36 38.72
N ALA A 27 -2.37 34.66 38.09
CA ALA A 27 -1.16 35.15 38.74
C ALA A 27 -0.83 36.54 38.17
N GLU A 28 -0.18 37.37 38.98
CA GLU A 28 -0.08 38.81 38.75
C GLU A 28 1.20 39.25 38.03
N THR A 29 1.15 40.46 37.47
CA THR A 29 2.31 41.16 36.93
C THR A 29 3.17 41.74 38.05
N VAL A 30 4.48 41.46 38.05
CA VAL A 30 5.47 42.20 38.83
C VAL A 30 6.56 42.71 37.88
N SER A 31 6.90 43.99 38.02
CA SER A 31 8.00 44.66 37.33
C SER A 31 9.12 44.93 38.35
N LEU A 32 10.38 44.77 37.95
CA LEU A 32 11.54 45.25 38.70
C LEU A 32 12.61 45.79 37.75
N ASP A 33 13.42 46.69 38.30
CA ASP A 33 14.22 47.68 37.59
C ASP A 33 15.69 47.26 37.35
N GLN A 34 16.44 48.08 36.62
CA GLN A 34 17.90 47.98 36.52
C GLN A 34 18.63 48.54 37.76
N PRO A 35 19.95 48.34 37.85
CA PRO A 35 20.81 49.54 37.87
C PRO A 35 22.04 49.48 36.93
N SER A 36 22.58 50.67 36.62
CA SER A 36 23.78 50.93 35.80
C SER A 36 25.08 50.80 36.63
N ALA A 37 26.32 50.89 36.10
CA ALA A 37 26.85 51.50 34.85
C ALA A 37 28.14 50.73 34.36
N ASP A 38 29.10 51.22 33.56
CA ASP A 38 29.41 52.59 33.09
C ASP A 38 30.31 52.71 31.81
N VAL A 39 30.52 53.98 31.43
CA VAL A 39 31.41 54.71 30.48
C VAL A 39 32.91 54.28 30.45
N PRO A 40 33.73 54.55 29.38
CA PRO A 40 33.58 55.53 28.27
C PRO A 40 33.77 55.04 26.79
N ALA A 41 33.55 55.96 25.84
CA ALA A 41 33.91 55.88 24.40
C ALA A 41 35.34 56.45 24.12
N ALA A 42 35.93 56.58 22.91
CA ALA A 42 35.52 56.56 21.49
C ALA A 42 36.80 56.23 20.61
N PRO A 43 36.92 56.45 19.27
CA PRO A 43 36.01 56.95 18.22
C PRO A 43 35.93 56.04 16.96
N ALA A 44 35.58 56.59 15.78
CA ALA A 44 35.11 55.86 14.60
C ALA A 44 36.09 55.74 13.41
N ALA A 45 35.77 54.85 12.45
CA ALA A 45 36.34 54.78 11.09
C ALA A 45 35.28 54.31 10.07
N SER A 46 35.43 54.69 8.80
CA SER A 46 34.45 54.48 7.71
C SER A 46 34.73 53.24 6.83
N PRO A 47 33.73 52.70 6.09
CA PRO A 47 33.85 51.40 5.42
C PRO A 47 34.20 51.45 3.91
N PRO A 48 34.94 50.45 3.39
CA PRO A 48 34.77 49.93 2.03
C PRO A 48 33.62 48.90 1.98
N GLY A 49 33.09 48.46 0.84
CA GLY A 49 33.41 48.73 -0.56
C GLY A 49 32.90 47.55 -1.40
N GLN A 50 32.13 47.79 -2.46
CA GLN A 50 31.36 46.74 -3.14
C GLN A 50 32.19 45.80 -4.02
N ALA A 51 31.79 44.53 -4.10
CA ALA A 51 32.02 43.67 -5.26
C ALA A 51 30.83 42.71 -5.45
N ALA A 52 30.45 42.44 -6.69
CA ALA A 52 29.36 41.53 -7.07
C ALA A 52 29.92 40.39 -7.96
N PRO A 53 29.28 39.19 -7.98
CA PRO A 53 29.82 38.04 -8.70
C PRO A 53 29.57 38.12 -10.22
N SER A 54 30.49 37.54 -11.00
CA SER A 54 30.41 37.46 -12.46
C SER A 54 30.48 36.00 -12.96
N ALA A 55 29.88 35.77 -14.14
CA ALA A 55 29.79 34.48 -14.82
C ALA A 55 31.00 34.23 -15.76
N PRO A 56 31.22 33.01 -16.27
CA PRO A 56 32.53 32.59 -16.81
C PRO A 56 32.79 33.01 -18.26
N ALA A 57 34.06 32.95 -18.65
CA ALA A 57 34.53 33.10 -20.03
C ALA A 57 35.20 31.81 -20.54
N THR A 58 35.04 31.52 -21.83
CA THR A 58 35.59 30.36 -22.54
C THR A 58 37.12 30.39 -22.63
N THR A 59 37.78 29.24 -22.52
CA THR A 59 39.19 29.05 -22.94
C THR A 59 39.27 27.86 -23.91
N ALA A 60 40.12 27.96 -24.92
CA ALA A 60 40.22 26.98 -26.01
C ALA A 60 41.19 25.81 -25.71
N LEU A 61 41.14 24.77 -26.55
CA LEU A 61 42.00 23.60 -26.50
C LEU A 61 43.46 23.95 -26.90
N PRO A 62 44.48 23.48 -26.17
CA PRO A 62 45.86 23.39 -26.65
C PRO A 62 46.11 22.06 -27.41
N ASP A 63 47.15 22.03 -28.24
CA ASP A 63 47.39 20.97 -29.22
C ASP A 63 47.81 19.60 -28.65
N TYR A 64 47.39 18.53 -29.34
CA TYR A 64 47.80 17.16 -29.08
C TYR A 64 49.18 16.87 -29.70
N LYS A 65 50.16 16.53 -28.85
CA LYS A 65 51.45 15.97 -29.25
C LYS A 65 51.49 14.48 -28.88
N PRO A 66 51.75 13.55 -29.82
CA PRO A 66 51.81 12.13 -29.50
C PRO A 66 53.10 11.81 -28.72
N GLU A 67 52.94 11.20 -27.55
CA GLU A 67 54.04 10.64 -26.76
C GLU A 67 54.00 9.10 -26.83
N ALA A 68 55.16 8.46 -26.60
CA ALA A 68 55.36 7.02 -26.82
C ALA A 68 54.54 6.15 -25.83
N PRO A 69 54.18 4.90 -26.19
CA PRO A 69 53.33 4.06 -25.35
C PRO A 69 53.98 3.77 -23.99
N ALA A 70 53.32 4.24 -22.93
CA ALA A 70 53.63 3.85 -21.56
C ALA A 70 53.32 2.36 -21.33
N ALA A 71 54.09 1.72 -20.45
CA ALA A 71 54.00 0.28 -20.19
C ALA A 71 52.65 -0.13 -19.58
N GLU A 72 52.29 -1.42 -19.75
CA GLU A 72 51.10 -2.01 -19.15
C GLU A 72 51.11 -1.84 -17.62
N PRO A 73 49.99 -1.46 -16.99
CA PRO A 73 49.91 -1.37 -15.55
C PRO A 73 50.06 -2.77 -14.94
N SER A 74 51.00 -2.93 -14.01
CA SER A 74 51.14 -4.19 -13.26
C SER A 74 49.81 -4.59 -12.61
N PRO A 75 49.47 -5.89 -12.58
CA PRO A 75 48.25 -6.35 -11.94
C PRO A 75 48.23 -5.91 -10.48
N ALA A 76 47.08 -5.42 -10.02
CA ALA A 76 46.87 -5.07 -8.63
C ALA A 76 47.22 -6.26 -7.72
N PRO A 77 47.80 -6.03 -6.52
CA PRO A 77 48.16 -7.11 -5.61
C PRO A 77 46.92 -7.98 -5.35
N ALA A 78 47.06 -9.27 -5.65
CA ALA A 78 45.96 -10.22 -5.54
C ALA A 78 45.40 -10.18 -4.11
N ALA A 79 44.08 -9.98 -3.98
CA ALA A 79 43.42 -9.94 -2.69
C ALA A 79 43.77 -11.22 -1.91
N THR A 80 44.47 -11.06 -0.78
CA THR A 80 44.92 -12.17 0.05
C THR A 80 43.71 -13.01 0.44
N ALA A 81 43.70 -14.28 0.05
CA ALA A 81 42.60 -15.20 0.36
C ALA A 81 42.30 -15.16 1.87
N PRO A 82 41.02 -15.13 2.28
CA PRO A 82 40.65 -15.00 3.69
C PRO A 82 41.28 -16.12 4.50
N VAL A 83 42.11 -15.74 5.47
CA VAL A 83 42.85 -16.69 6.31
C VAL A 83 41.86 -17.42 7.21
N ALA A 84 41.88 -18.76 7.16
CA ALA A 84 41.01 -19.58 7.97
C ALA A 84 41.28 -19.34 9.48
N PRO A 85 40.24 -19.25 10.33
CA PRO A 85 40.40 -19.14 11.78
C PRO A 85 41.20 -20.31 12.36
N THR A 86 41.94 -20.04 13.44
CA THR A 86 42.63 -21.06 14.24
C THR A 86 41.70 -21.76 15.25
N ASP A 87 40.53 -21.19 15.52
CA ASP A 87 39.47 -21.82 16.32
C ASP A 87 38.75 -22.90 15.49
N PRO A 88 38.60 -24.16 15.98
CA PRO A 88 38.00 -25.24 15.21
C PRO A 88 36.56 -24.96 14.74
N LEU A 89 35.76 -24.27 15.55
CA LEU A 89 34.37 -23.96 15.24
C LEU A 89 34.28 -22.78 14.25
N GLY A 90 35.10 -21.74 14.42
CA GLY A 90 35.28 -20.69 13.43
C GLY A 90 35.75 -21.21 12.07
N ALA A 91 36.67 -22.18 12.06
CA ALA A 91 37.12 -22.86 10.85
C ALA A 91 35.99 -23.67 10.17
N ALA A 92 35.12 -24.32 10.96
CA ALA A 92 33.94 -24.99 10.43
C ALA A 92 32.89 -24.02 9.85
N VAL A 93 32.67 -22.86 10.49
CA VAL A 93 31.82 -21.77 9.98
C VAL A 93 32.38 -21.21 8.66
N PHE A 94 33.69 -20.95 8.60
CA PHE A 94 34.38 -20.54 7.37
C PHE A 94 34.20 -21.57 6.23
N ALA A 95 34.45 -22.85 6.51
CA ALA A 95 34.27 -23.93 5.54
C ALA A 95 32.81 -24.05 5.06
N ARG A 96 31.82 -23.80 5.94
CA ARG A 96 30.40 -23.83 5.57
C ARG A 96 29.99 -22.70 4.63
N PHE A 97 30.72 -21.58 4.61
CA PHE A 97 30.57 -20.53 3.59
C PHE A 97 31.24 -20.85 2.24
N ALA A 98 32.21 -21.78 2.20
CA ALA A 98 32.75 -22.31 0.94
C ALA A 98 31.78 -23.31 0.27
N ASP A 99 30.99 -24.05 1.06
CA ASP A 99 29.94 -24.95 0.56
C ASP A 99 28.80 -24.18 -0.13
N PRO A 100 28.57 -24.36 -1.45
CA PRO A 100 27.51 -23.66 -2.19
C PRO A 100 26.08 -24.07 -1.77
N ALA A 101 25.89 -25.11 -0.95
CA ALA A 101 24.59 -25.50 -0.45
C ALA A 101 23.90 -24.33 0.28
N PRO A 102 22.65 -23.98 -0.07
CA PRO A 102 21.94 -22.85 0.53
C PRO A 102 21.75 -23.07 2.04
N LEU A 103 21.86 -21.99 2.82
CA LEU A 103 21.54 -22.04 4.25
C LEU A 103 20.03 -22.25 4.49
N LEU A 104 19.19 -21.65 3.64
CA LEU A 104 17.74 -21.76 3.68
C LEU A 104 17.17 -21.45 2.29
N LEU A 105 16.22 -22.25 1.79
CA LEU A 105 15.75 -22.26 0.39
C LEU A 105 15.22 -20.90 -0.15
N ARG A 106 14.69 -20.03 0.72
CA ARG A 106 14.17 -18.69 0.35
C ARG A 106 15.22 -17.56 0.44
N LEU A 107 16.41 -17.84 0.96
CA LEU A 107 17.46 -16.85 1.15
C LEU A 107 18.24 -16.65 -0.17
N THR A 108 18.39 -15.41 -0.63
CA THR A 108 19.09 -15.14 -1.91
C THR A 108 20.62 -15.21 -1.76
N GLY A 109 21.35 -15.26 -2.88
CA GLY A 109 22.82 -15.17 -2.88
C GLY A 109 23.31 -13.92 -2.14
N LYS A 110 22.76 -12.73 -2.48
CA LYS A 110 23.07 -11.46 -1.80
C LYS A 110 22.81 -11.51 -0.30
N ASP A 111 21.76 -12.21 0.13
CA ASP A 111 21.44 -12.34 1.56
C ASP A 111 22.40 -13.30 2.27
N ARG A 112 22.83 -14.38 1.61
CA ARG A 112 23.91 -15.27 2.09
C ARG A 112 25.26 -14.55 2.16
N ASP A 113 25.55 -13.67 1.19
CA ASP A 113 26.75 -12.84 1.17
C ASP A 113 26.75 -11.82 2.32
N ALA A 114 25.61 -11.15 2.58
CA ALA A 114 25.45 -10.26 3.72
C ALA A 114 25.62 -11.00 5.07
N VAL A 115 25.04 -12.20 5.20
CA VAL A 115 25.32 -13.06 6.36
C VAL A 115 26.81 -13.37 6.47
N ARG A 116 27.51 -13.70 5.37
CA ARG A 116 28.96 -13.93 5.40
C ARG A 116 29.74 -12.69 5.87
N THR A 117 29.41 -11.48 5.40
CA THR A 117 30.06 -10.22 5.81
C THR A 117 29.98 -9.98 7.32
N PHE A 118 28.87 -10.34 7.97
CA PHE A 118 28.75 -10.26 9.42
C PHE A 118 29.67 -11.25 10.15
N TYR A 119 29.78 -12.49 9.67
CA TYR A 119 30.71 -13.46 10.25
C TYR A 119 32.18 -13.12 9.96
N GLU A 120 32.50 -12.57 8.78
CA GLU A 120 33.83 -12.02 8.45
C GLU A 120 34.26 -10.98 9.49
N ALA A 121 33.39 -10.01 9.83
CA ALA A 121 33.63 -9.02 10.87
C ALA A 121 33.81 -9.64 12.28
N ARG A 122 33.25 -10.82 12.54
CA ARG A 122 33.44 -11.59 13.79
C ARG A 122 34.63 -12.53 13.77
N THR A 123 35.50 -12.52 12.74
CA THR A 123 36.52 -13.55 12.49
C THR A 123 35.93 -14.98 12.51
N TYR A 124 34.75 -15.13 11.92
CA TYR A 124 33.89 -16.32 11.85
C TYR A 124 33.49 -16.95 13.19
N LYS A 125 33.65 -16.24 14.32
CA LYS A 125 33.12 -16.69 15.61
C LYS A 125 31.59 -16.81 15.56
N PRO A 126 31.00 -17.89 16.11
CA PRO A 126 29.55 -18.07 16.20
C PRO A 126 28.78 -16.87 16.78
N LEU A 127 27.49 -16.78 16.46
CA LEU A 127 26.57 -15.80 17.04
C LEU A 127 25.68 -16.43 18.13
N TRP A 128 25.20 -17.63 17.88
CA TRP A 128 24.14 -18.28 18.64
C TRP A 128 24.65 -19.38 19.58
N ILE A 129 25.86 -19.90 19.33
CA ILE A 129 26.44 -21.02 20.07
C ILE A 129 27.62 -20.55 20.92
N SER A 130 27.61 -20.92 22.21
CA SER A 130 28.72 -20.72 23.14
C SER A 130 28.89 -21.98 24.01
N SER A 131 30.13 -22.44 24.20
CA SER A 131 30.45 -23.69 24.92
C SER A 131 29.62 -24.91 24.48
N GLY A 132 29.29 -25.01 23.19
CA GLY A 132 28.48 -26.09 22.61
C GLY A 132 26.96 -25.97 22.82
N ALA A 133 26.47 -24.90 23.46
CA ALA A 133 25.05 -24.70 23.77
C ALA A 133 24.50 -23.39 23.18
N TRP A 134 23.16 -23.30 23.05
CA TRP A 134 22.46 -22.09 22.62
C TRP A 134 22.59 -20.95 23.65
N THR A 135 22.98 -19.76 23.19
CA THR A 135 22.95 -18.51 23.97
C THR A 135 21.51 -18.05 24.26
N GLU A 136 21.33 -17.13 25.22
CA GLU A 136 20.01 -16.54 25.48
C GLU A 136 19.46 -15.78 24.26
N ALA A 137 20.33 -15.16 23.45
CA ALA A 137 19.94 -14.56 22.18
C ALA A 137 19.38 -15.60 21.21
N ALA A 138 20.01 -16.77 21.10
CA ALA A 138 19.56 -17.87 20.25
C ALA A 138 18.21 -18.43 20.70
N LYS A 139 18.01 -18.60 22.01
CA LYS A 139 16.72 -19.02 22.59
C LYS A 139 15.61 -17.99 22.32
N SER A 140 15.92 -16.71 22.54
CA SER A 140 15.02 -15.57 22.32
C SER A 140 14.56 -15.44 20.86
N VAL A 141 15.50 -15.55 19.91
CA VAL A 141 15.18 -15.60 18.47
C VAL A 141 14.38 -16.86 18.12
N SER A 142 14.81 -18.03 18.58
CA SER A 142 14.13 -19.30 18.30
C SER A 142 12.66 -19.29 18.74
N ALA A 143 12.38 -18.71 19.92
CA ALA A 143 11.01 -18.51 20.40
C ALA A 143 10.19 -17.59 19.49
N ARG A 144 10.76 -16.47 19.03
CA ARG A 144 10.09 -15.55 18.09
C ARG A 144 9.84 -16.18 16.71
N LEU A 145 10.77 -16.99 16.21
CA LEU A 145 10.63 -17.73 14.95
C LEU A 145 9.55 -18.81 15.04
N ALA A 146 9.51 -19.59 16.13
CA ALA A 146 8.44 -20.54 16.39
C ALA A 146 7.06 -19.85 16.46
N ALA A 147 6.99 -18.70 17.12
CA ALA A 147 5.79 -17.87 17.24
C ALA A 147 5.49 -17.00 15.99
N ALA A 148 6.24 -17.11 14.88
CA ALA A 148 6.05 -16.29 13.68
C ALA A 148 4.63 -16.37 13.08
N ALA A 149 3.88 -17.44 13.37
CA ALA A 149 2.48 -17.57 13.03
C ALA A 149 1.64 -16.37 13.53
N GLU A 150 1.92 -15.83 14.72
CA GLU A 150 1.23 -14.66 15.29
C GLU A 150 1.28 -13.43 14.38
N ASP A 151 2.34 -13.30 13.57
CA ASP A 151 2.57 -12.18 12.65
C ASP A 151 1.90 -12.40 11.27
N GLY A 152 1.11 -13.48 11.10
CA GLY A 152 0.60 -13.90 9.79
C GLY A 152 1.70 -14.44 8.86
N LEU A 153 2.84 -14.86 9.41
CA LEU A 153 3.88 -15.58 8.70
C LEU A 153 3.64 -17.10 8.80
N ASP A 154 4.41 -17.90 8.04
CA ASP A 154 4.40 -19.36 8.15
C ASP A 154 5.62 -19.80 8.96
N SER A 155 5.43 -20.30 10.18
CA SER A 155 6.54 -20.70 11.05
C SER A 155 7.40 -21.81 10.45
N ARG A 156 6.87 -22.60 9.51
CA ARG A 156 7.61 -23.64 8.77
C ARG A 156 8.64 -23.07 7.79
N ALA A 157 8.61 -21.76 7.52
CA ALA A 157 9.64 -21.08 6.74
C ALA A 157 10.89 -20.73 7.56
N TYR A 158 10.82 -20.78 8.90
CA TYR A 158 11.87 -20.35 9.82
C TYR A 158 12.29 -21.48 10.77
N THR A 159 12.49 -22.69 10.22
CA THR A 159 12.84 -23.89 10.97
C THR A 159 14.08 -23.68 11.84
N VAL A 160 13.88 -23.65 13.16
CA VAL A 160 14.96 -23.62 14.15
C VAL A 160 15.71 -24.96 14.11
N PRO A 161 17.05 -24.98 13.96
CA PRO A 161 17.82 -26.21 14.01
C PRO A 161 17.91 -26.77 15.43
N SER A 162 17.92 -28.10 15.56
CA SER A 162 18.23 -28.81 16.80
C SER A 162 19.73 -29.08 16.90
N LEU A 163 20.33 -28.82 18.07
CA LEU A 163 21.67 -29.33 18.38
C LEU A 163 21.55 -30.82 18.75
N PRO A 164 22.36 -31.73 18.17
CA PRO A 164 22.40 -33.13 18.58
C PRO A 164 23.18 -33.32 19.90
N ASP A 165 22.95 -34.42 20.61
CA ASP A 165 23.51 -34.70 21.95
C ASP A 165 25.05 -34.74 22.01
N LYS A 166 25.69 -35.01 20.87
CA LYS A 166 27.14 -34.96 20.67
C LYS A 166 27.42 -34.23 19.35
N PRO A 167 27.46 -32.90 19.36
CA PRO A 167 27.62 -32.13 18.14
C PRO A 167 29.09 -32.03 17.74
N ASP A 168 29.39 -32.30 16.47
CA ASP A 168 30.68 -31.94 15.87
C ASP A 168 30.68 -30.46 15.46
N GLU A 169 31.87 -29.90 15.21
CA GLU A 169 32.05 -28.49 14.86
C GLU A 169 31.29 -28.12 13.58
N LYS A 170 31.10 -29.08 12.67
CA LYS A 170 30.35 -28.91 11.43
C LYS A 170 28.84 -28.78 11.67
N ALA A 171 28.27 -29.60 12.56
CA ALA A 171 26.86 -29.52 12.96
C ALA A 171 26.58 -28.25 13.76
N LEU A 172 27.50 -27.84 14.65
CA LEU A 172 27.42 -26.55 15.33
C LEU A 172 27.44 -25.39 14.31
N ALA A 173 28.41 -25.36 13.39
CA ALA A 173 28.54 -24.32 12.38
C ALA A 173 27.31 -24.22 11.44
N ASP A 174 26.79 -25.35 10.96
CA ASP A 174 25.59 -25.37 10.11
C ASP A 174 24.32 -25.00 10.89
N ALA A 175 24.22 -25.34 12.17
CA ALA A 175 23.12 -24.90 13.03
C ALA A 175 23.15 -23.38 13.32
N ASP A 176 24.33 -22.83 13.64
CA ASP A 176 24.52 -21.39 13.87
C ASP A 176 24.15 -20.59 12.62
N LEU A 177 24.66 -21.01 11.45
CA LEU A 177 24.38 -20.33 10.17
C LEU A 177 22.94 -20.51 9.68
N ARG A 178 22.28 -21.64 9.96
CA ARG A 178 20.83 -21.82 9.68
C ARG A 178 19.96 -20.94 10.56
N LEU A 179 20.29 -20.77 11.85
CA LEU A 179 19.53 -19.86 12.73
C LEU A 179 19.70 -18.40 12.30
N SER A 180 20.92 -18.00 11.91
CA SER A 180 21.19 -16.70 11.26
C SER A 180 20.35 -16.51 9.98
N ALA A 181 20.33 -17.51 9.09
CA ALA A 181 19.53 -17.47 7.86
C ALA A 181 18.02 -17.36 8.12
N ALA A 182 17.50 -18.06 9.13
CA ALA A 182 16.09 -18.00 9.52
C ALA A 182 15.69 -16.65 10.12
N ALA A 183 16.56 -16.06 10.96
CA ALA A 183 16.36 -14.72 11.52
C ALA A 183 16.37 -13.63 10.43
N VAL A 184 17.32 -13.68 9.50
CA VAL A 184 17.39 -12.76 8.35
C VAL A 184 16.16 -12.91 7.44
N LEU A 185 15.71 -14.14 7.16
CA LEU A 185 14.49 -14.34 6.38
C LEU A 185 13.26 -13.78 7.09
N TYR A 186 13.08 -14.02 8.41
CA TYR A 186 11.97 -13.44 9.17
C TYR A 186 11.97 -11.91 9.10
N ALA A 187 13.13 -11.26 9.32
CA ALA A 187 13.23 -9.80 9.29
C ALA A 187 12.88 -9.20 7.91
N ARG A 188 13.19 -9.91 6.82
CA ARG A 188 12.83 -9.52 5.44
C ARG A 188 11.38 -9.81 5.11
N ASP A 189 10.86 -10.95 5.55
CA ASP A 189 9.46 -11.33 5.39
C ASP A 189 8.53 -10.41 6.19
N ALA A 190 8.95 -9.94 7.36
CA ALA A 190 8.28 -8.93 8.16
C ALA A 190 8.17 -7.56 7.46
N ARG A 191 9.04 -7.28 6.48
CA ARG A 191 9.05 -6.08 5.60
C ARG A 191 8.55 -6.36 4.17
N GLY A 192 7.77 -7.41 3.99
CA GLY A 192 7.06 -7.70 2.73
C GLY A 192 7.89 -8.45 1.69
N GLY A 193 9.09 -8.94 2.04
CA GLY A 193 9.95 -9.72 1.14
C GLY A 193 9.39 -11.07 0.68
N ARG A 194 8.19 -11.45 1.11
CA ARG A 194 7.58 -12.76 0.85
C ARG A 194 7.07 -12.95 -0.56
N VAL A 195 6.62 -11.87 -1.21
CA VAL A 195 5.82 -11.90 -2.45
C VAL A 195 6.47 -11.03 -3.52
N ASN A 196 6.70 -11.60 -4.71
CA ASN A 196 7.05 -10.82 -5.89
C ASN A 196 5.81 -10.03 -6.36
N LEU A 197 5.67 -8.79 -5.93
CA LEU A 197 4.48 -7.96 -6.18
C LEU A 197 4.17 -7.77 -7.68
N ALA A 198 5.19 -7.79 -8.54
CA ALA A 198 5.02 -7.68 -9.99
C ALA A 198 4.33 -8.90 -10.64
N SER A 199 4.30 -10.07 -9.97
CA SER A 199 3.50 -11.22 -10.43
C SER A 199 2.01 -11.08 -10.07
N ILE A 200 1.69 -10.32 -9.02
CA ILE A 200 0.32 -9.94 -8.64
C ILE A 200 -0.20 -8.87 -9.60
N SER A 201 0.55 -7.77 -9.76
CA SER A 201 0.28 -6.74 -10.77
C SER A 201 1.45 -5.78 -10.93
N ARG A 202 1.76 -5.38 -12.18
CA ARG A 202 2.74 -4.33 -12.49
C ARG A 202 2.38 -2.94 -11.94
N LEU A 203 1.15 -2.77 -11.44
CA LEU A 203 0.67 -1.55 -10.80
C LEU A 203 0.84 -1.56 -9.27
N ILE A 204 1.40 -2.62 -8.69
CA ILE A 204 1.77 -2.69 -7.27
C ILE A 204 3.28 -2.46 -7.19
N THR A 205 3.68 -1.22 -6.86
CA THR A 205 5.08 -0.78 -6.85
C THR A 205 5.44 0.02 -5.58
N PRO A 206 5.20 -0.52 -4.36
CA PRO A 206 5.75 0.08 -3.14
C PRO A 206 7.28 0.01 -3.14
N HIS A 207 7.92 0.93 -2.43
CA HIS A 207 9.28 0.72 -1.96
C HIS A 207 9.21 -0.21 -0.74
N LEU A 208 9.97 -1.31 -0.75
CA LEU A 208 10.04 -2.24 0.39
C LEU A 208 11.38 -2.07 1.09
N ASP A 209 11.34 -1.65 2.35
CA ASP A 209 12.55 -1.43 3.15
C ASP A 209 13.06 -2.78 3.71
N LEU A 210 13.52 -3.64 2.80
CA LEU A 210 14.05 -4.97 3.13
C LEU A 210 15.42 -4.81 3.79
N PRO A 211 15.61 -5.25 5.05
CA PRO A 211 16.88 -5.09 5.74
C PRO A 211 17.95 -6.00 5.14
N ALA A 212 19.20 -5.55 5.22
CA ALA A 212 20.38 -6.33 4.87
C ALA A 212 20.71 -7.33 5.99
N GLY A 213 21.20 -8.52 5.63
CA GLY A 213 21.34 -9.64 6.58
C GLY A 213 22.33 -9.36 7.71
N ASP A 214 23.43 -8.68 7.39
CA ASP A 214 24.43 -8.16 8.31
C ASP A 214 23.84 -7.19 9.35
N ALA A 215 23.07 -6.20 8.89
CA ALA A 215 22.42 -5.23 9.76
C ALA A 215 21.34 -5.86 10.67
N VAL A 216 20.69 -6.94 10.23
CA VAL A 216 19.80 -7.73 11.09
C VAL A 216 20.62 -8.43 12.18
N LEU A 217 21.65 -9.19 11.80
CA LEU A 217 22.42 -9.98 12.76
C LEU A 217 23.15 -9.11 13.79
N ALA A 218 23.69 -7.95 13.40
CA ALA A 218 24.28 -6.98 14.32
C ALA A 218 23.28 -6.46 15.37
N LYS A 219 22.06 -6.10 14.94
CA LYS A 219 21.00 -5.65 15.86
C LYS A 219 20.56 -6.77 16.83
N LEU A 220 20.64 -8.04 16.41
CA LEU A 220 20.28 -9.18 17.26
C LEU A 220 21.39 -9.56 18.25
N ASP A 221 22.66 -9.43 17.86
CA ASP A 221 23.83 -9.57 18.75
C ASP A 221 23.82 -8.51 19.86
N GLU A 222 23.64 -7.23 19.47
CA GLU A 222 23.51 -6.09 20.40
C GLU A 222 22.33 -6.26 21.38
N ALA A 223 21.19 -6.77 20.89
CA ALA A 223 20.00 -6.98 21.73
C ALA A 223 20.14 -8.15 22.73
N GLY A 224 21.10 -9.07 22.54
CA GLY A 224 21.35 -10.19 23.45
C GLY A 224 20.07 -10.99 23.78
N ALA A 225 19.73 -11.11 25.07
CA ALA A 225 18.51 -11.80 25.51
C ALA A 225 17.20 -11.20 24.94
N LYS A 226 17.22 -9.94 24.47
CA LYS A 226 16.08 -9.29 23.81
C LYS A 226 16.06 -9.46 22.28
N ALA A 227 16.92 -10.30 21.70
CA ALA A 227 16.97 -10.51 20.25
C ALA A 227 15.60 -10.91 19.65
N GLY A 228 14.77 -11.69 20.36
CA GLY A 228 13.38 -11.98 19.94
C GLY A 228 12.46 -10.75 19.89
N GLU A 229 12.63 -9.77 20.78
CA GLU A 229 11.92 -8.48 20.76
C GLU A 229 12.43 -7.60 19.60
N ALA A 230 13.76 -7.51 19.45
CA ALA A 230 14.41 -6.77 18.37
C ALA A 230 14.05 -7.31 16.97
N LEU A 231 13.79 -8.62 16.88
CA LEU A 231 13.29 -9.32 15.69
C LEU A 231 11.79 -9.07 15.47
N GLN A 232 10.95 -9.15 16.51
CA GLN A 232 9.52 -8.81 16.44
C GLN A 232 9.30 -7.41 15.85
N GLY A 233 10.15 -6.45 16.24
CA GLY A 233 10.13 -5.05 15.81
C GLY A 233 10.45 -4.78 14.32
N TYR A 234 10.68 -5.80 13.49
CA TYR A 234 10.67 -5.63 12.03
C TYR A 234 9.24 -5.64 11.43
N ASN A 235 8.23 -6.13 12.15
CA ASN A 235 6.84 -6.07 11.68
C ASN A 235 6.27 -4.65 11.82
N PRO A 236 5.24 -4.27 11.03
CA PRO A 236 4.63 -2.95 11.13
C PRO A 236 4.06 -2.66 12.52
N ALA A 237 4.40 -1.50 13.09
CA ALA A 237 3.85 -1.04 14.37
C ALA A 237 2.53 -0.26 14.21
N THR A 238 1.95 -0.20 13.01
CA THR A 238 0.77 0.62 12.72
C THR A 238 -0.48 0.08 13.44
N PRO A 239 -1.40 0.96 13.93
CA PRO A 239 -2.61 0.52 14.62
C PRO A 239 -3.45 -0.49 13.81
N GLY A 240 -3.52 -0.32 12.48
CA GLY A 240 -4.24 -1.24 11.59
C GLY A 240 -3.60 -2.62 11.46
N TYR A 241 -2.27 -2.74 11.44
CA TYR A 241 -1.59 -4.04 11.49
C TYR A 241 -1.80 -4.70 12.86
N LEU A 242 -1.61 -3.95 13.95
CA LEU A 242 -1.78 -4.46 15.32
C LEU A 242 -3.21 -4.93 15.58
N ALA A 243 -4.22 -4.22 15.08
CA ALA A 243 -5.62 -4.63 15.17
C ALA A 243 -5.92 -5.92 14.37
N LEU A 244 -5.29 -6.09 13.19
CA LEU A 244 -5.37 -7.36 12.44
C LEU A 244 -4.62 -8.50 13.13
N LYS A 245 -3.45 -8.25 13.75
CA LYS A 245 -2.72 -9.24 14.57
C LYS A 245 -3.55 -9.68 15.77
N ALA A 246 -4.18 -8.75 16.49
CA ALA A 246 -5.10 -9.05 17.58
C ALA A 246 -6.33 -9.84 17.09
N ARG A 247 -6.88 -9.50 15.91
CA ARG A 247 -7.99 -10.25 15.30
C ARG A 247 -7.61 -11.66 14.87
N LEU A 248 -6.38 -11.86 14.37
CA LEU A 248 -5.83 -13.17 14.03
C LEU A 248 -5.61 -14.04 15.28
N ALA A 249 -5.07 -13.46 16.36
CA ALA A 249 -4.95 -14.13 17.65
C ALA A 249 -6.33 -14.52 18.22
N ALA A 250 -7.32 -13.63 18.15
CA ALA A 250 -8.70 -13.91 18.58
C ALA A 250 -9.43 -14.94 17.68
N LEU A 251 -8.97 -15.18 16.46
CA LEU A 251 -9.51 -16.20 15.54
C LEU A 251 -8.90 -17.59 15.82
N ARG A 252 -7.62 -17.65 16.19
CA ARG A 252 -6.87 -18.89 16.45
C ARG A 252 -6.82 -19.33 17.92
N GLY A 253 -7.10 -18.43 18.85
CA GLY A 253 -7.21 -18.74 20.27
C GLY A 253 -8.32 -19.76 20.56
N PRO A 254 -8.43 -20.26 21.81
CA PRO A 254 -9.49 -21.17 22.19
C PRO A 254 -10.85 -20.55 21.87
N VAL A 255 -11.64 -21.23 21.02
CA VAL A 255 -12.93 -20.74 20.56
C VAL A 255 -13.80 -20.44 21.78
N ALA A 256 -14.15 -19.16 21.96
CA ALA A 256 -14.97 -18.70 23.07
C ALA A 256 -16.20 -19.61 23.22
N THR A 257 -16.34 -20.21 24.41
CA THR A 257 -17.09 -21.46 24.68
C THR A 257 -18.35 -21.58 23.82
N ALA A 258 -18.38 -22.62 22.98
CA ALA A 258 -19.37 -22.80 21.92
C ALA A 258 -20.81 -22.57 22.43
N VAL A 259 -21.35 -21.41 22.09
CA VAL A 259 -22.61 -20.89 22.61
C VAL A 259 -23.73 -21.87 22.24
N LYS A 260 -24.30 -22.56 23.24
CA LYS A 260 -25.32 -23.59 23.02
C LYS A 260 -26.49 -23.01 22.21
N PRO A 261 -26.98 -23.68 21.14
CA PRO A 261 -28.03 -23.13 20.29
C PRO A 261 -29.33 -22.95 21.10
N LEU A 262 -29.82 -21.71 21.19
CA LEU A 262 -31.04 -21.36 21.89
C LEU A 262 -32.18 -21.16 20.88
N ARG A 263 -33.11 -22.12 20.83
CA ARG A 263 -34.35 -21.99 20.06
C ARG A 263 -35.40 -21.27 20.90
N LEU A 264 -35.72 -20.04 20.52
CA LEU A 264 -36.82 -19.27 21.10
C LEU A 264 -38.09 -19.41 20.25
N PRO A 265 -39.30 -19.38 20.86
CA PRO A 265 -40.55 -19.16 20.14
C PRO A 265 -40.52 -17.93 19.24
N ALA A 266 -41.29 -17.97 18.14
CA ALA A 266 -41.53 -16.81 17.29
C ALA A 266 -42.36 -15.75 18.04
N GLY A 267 -42.09 -14.47 17.78
CA GLY A 267 -42.78 -13.35 18.42
C GLY A 267 -42.22 -11.99 18.02
N PRO A 268 -42.82 -10.88 18.48
CA PRO A 268 -42.36 -9.52 18.19
C PRO A 268 -40.96 -9.24 18.73
N ALA A 269 -40.33 -8.16 18.27
CA ALA A 269 -38.98 -7.80 18.68
C ALA A 269 -38.95 -7.15 20.07
N LEU A 270 -38.17 -7.72 21.00
CA LEU A 270 -38.07 -7.23 22.39
C LEU A 270 -37.02 -6.13 22.56
N ARG A 271 -37.28 -5.24 23.52
CA ARG A 271 -36.48 -4.07 23.91
C ARG A 271 -36.55 -3.90 25.43
N VAL A 272 -35.69 -3.03 25.96
CA VAL A 272 -35.66 -2.67 27.39
C VAL A 272 -37.07 -2.27 27.89
N GLY A 273 -37.51 -2.84 29.02
CA GLY A 273 -38.81 -2.59 29.64
C GLY A 273 -39.99 -3.40 29.09
N MET A 274 -39.75 -4.35 28.17
CA MET A 274 -40.78 -5.28 27.68
C MET A 274 -40.79 -6.57 28.50
N ARG A 275 -41.97 -7.08 28.86
CA ARG A 275 -42.14 -8.41 29.48
C ARG A 275 -42.50 -9.47 28.44
N ASP A 276 -41.85 -10.63 28.48
CA ASP A 276 -42.09 -11.73 27.52
C ASP A 276 -41.57 -13.08 28.04
N ALA A 277 -42.30 -14.17 27.76
CA ALA A 277 -41.92 -15.55 28.15
C ALA A 277 -40.59 -16.06 27.55
N ARG A 278 -40.01 -15.35 26.58
CA ARG A 278 -38.66 -15.61 26.02
C ARG A 278 -37.54 -15.06 26.91
N VAL A 279 -37.81 -14.14 27.83
CA VAL A 279 -36.79 -13.54 28.70
C VAL A 279 -36.16 -14.53 29.69
N PRO A 280 -36.88 -15.40 30.41
CA PRO A 280 -36.26 -16.41 31.27
C PRO A 280 -35.32 -17.35 30.51
N LEU A 281 -35.65 -17.64 29.25
CA LEU A 281 -34.81 -18.46 28.35
C LEU A 281 -33.52 -17.72 27.97
N LEU A 282 -33.57 -16.40 27.73
CA LEU A 282 -32.39 -15.55 27.50
C LEU A 282 -31.52 -15.42 28.76
N ARG A 283 -32.11 -15.20 29.93
CA ARG A 283 -31.39 -15.12 31.21
C ARG A 283 -30.64 -16.42 31.49
N THR A 284 -31.33 -17.56 31.42
CA THR A 284 -30.72 -18.90 31.56
C THR A 284 -29.61 -19.14 30.52
N HIS A 285 -29.83 -18.76 29.26
CA HIS A 285 -28.87 -18.98 28.18
C HIS A 285 -27.57 -18.19 28.35
N PHE A 286 -27.66 -16.93 28.77
CA PHE A 286 -26.51 -16.05 28.99
C PHE A 286 -25.95 -16.12 30.42
N ASN A 287 -26.47 -17.02 31.27
CA ASN A 287 -26.12 -17.16 32.68
C ASN A 287 -26.25 -15.83 33.45
N LEU A 288 -27.38 -15.14 33.25
CA LEU A 288 -27.74 -13.90 33.94
C LEU A 288 -28.55 -14.22 35.19
N GLU A 289 -28.37 -13.41 36.22
CA GLU A 289 -29.16 -13.51 37.44
C GLU A 289 -30.63 -13.11 37.20
N SER A 290 -31.51 -13.67 38.03
CA SER A 290 -32.96 -13.39 38.05
C SER A 290 -33.48 -13.62 39.45
N ARG A 291 -34.43 -12.80 39.90
CA ARG A 291 -34.99 -12.86 41.26
C ARG A 291 -36.43 -13.39 41.24
N PRO A 292 -36.86 -14.23 42.20
CA PRO A 292 -38.30 -14.45 42.41
C PRO A 292 -38.98 -13.11 42.75
N ALA A 293 -40.16 -12.87 42.16
CA ALA A 293 -40.87 -11.60 42.30
C ALA A 293 -41.28 -11.31 43.76
N GLY A 294 -41.37 -10.01 44.11
CA GLY A 294 -41.94 -9.57 45.39
C GLY A 294 -40.95 -9.22 46.51
N THR A 295 -39.71 -8.84 46.22
CA THR A 295 -38.74 -8.34 47.22
C THR A 295 -38.03 -7.07 46.76
N PHE A 296 -38.07 -6.01 47.57
CA PHE A 296 -38.01 -4.63 47.06
C PHE A 296 -36.64 -3.92 47.10
N ASP A 297 -35.69 -4.38 47.93
CA ASP A 297 -34.61 -3.50 48.43
C ASP A 297 -33.29 -3.45 47.62
N LYS A 298 -33.27 -3.92 46.35
CA LYS A 298 -32.16 -3.72 45.38
C LYS A 298 -32.49 -4.26 43.98
N PRO A 299 -32.00 -3.61 42.90
CA PRO A 299 -32.08 -4.10 41.51
C PRO A 299 -30.88 -4.99 41.13
N PRO A 300 -30.90 -5.70 39.96
CA PRO A 300 -31.99 -5.79 38.98
C PRO A 300 -32.57 -7.22 38.80
N GLY A 301 -33.63 -7.33 37.99
CA GLY A 301 -33.94 -8.56 37.24
C GLY A 301 -35.20 -9.33 37.67
N GLU A 302 -36.38 -8.83 37.29
CA GLU A 302 -37.58 -9.68 37.22
C GLU A 302 -37.43 -10.75 36.11
N PRO A 303 -37.94 -11.98 36.28
CA PRO A 303 -37.62 -13.10 35.39
C PRO A 303 -38.07 -12.91 33.94
N ASP A 304 -39.24 -12.27 33.75
CA ASP A 304 -39.91 -12.04 32.48
C ASP A 304 -39.59 -10.67 31.85
N GLU A 305 -38.98 -9.73 32.60
CA GLU A 305 -38.65 -8.40 32.09
C GLU A 305 -37.32 -8.37 31.33
N TYR A 306 -37.38 -7.92 30.08
CA TYR A 306 -36.21 -7.60 29.26
C TYR A 306 -35.56 -6.32 29.80
N ASP A 307 -34.69 -6.45 30.79
CA ASP A 307 -33.96 -5.32 31.40
C ASP A 307 -32.71 -4.93 30.58
N THR A 308 -31.93 -3.98 31.10
CA THR A 308 -30.65 -3.56 30.50
C THR A 308 -29.59 -4.67 30.49
N VAL A 309 -29.58 -5.57 31.47
CA VAL A 309 -28.62 -6.68 31.56
C VAL A 309 -28.90 -7.72 30.47
N VAL A 310 -30.16 -8.04 30.23
CA VAL A 310 -30.61 -8.88 29.09
C VAL A 310 -30.28 -8.19 27.76
N ALA A 311 -30.54 -6.89 27.64
CA ALA A 311 -30.22 -6.12 26.44
C ALA A 311 -28.70 -6.09 26.14
N ASP A 312 -27.86 -5.89 27.16
CA ASP A 312 -26.39 -5.88 27.00
C ASP A 312 -25.82 -7.26 26.68
N ALA A 313 -26.37 -8.32 27.26
CA ALA A 313 -26.01 -9.69 26.90
C ALA A 313 -26.37 -10.01 25.43
N VAL A 314 -27.57 -9.59 24.98
CA VAL A 314 -27.99 -9.69 23.58
C VAL A 314 -27.12 -8.83 22.67
N ALA A 315 -26.76 -7.60 23.07
CA ALA A 315 -25.88 -6.72 22.31
C ALA A 315 -24.46 -7.29 22.19
N LYS A 316 -23.93 -7.91 23.25
CA LYS A 316 -22.65 -8.63 23.25
C LYS A 316 -22.67 -9.84 22.32
N PHE A 317 -23.76 -10.62 22.34
CA PHE A 317 -23.98 -11.73 21.40
C PHE A 317 -24.07 -11.26 19.95
N GLN A 318 -24.85 -10.20 19.68
CA GLN A 318 -24.98 -9.58 18.35
C GLN A 318 -23.61 -9.15 17.81
N ARG A 319 -22.82 -8.39 18.58
CA ARG A 319 -21.45 -8.01 18.22
C ARG A 319 -20.58 -9.22 17.91
N GLY A 320 -20.64 -10.27 18.74
CA GLY A 320 -19.92 -11.53 18.51
C GLY A 320 -20.36 -12.33 17.28
N ARG A 321 -21.56 -12.07 16.74
CA ARG A 321 -22.13 -12.70 15.53
C ARG A 321 -22.08 -11.81 14.28
N GLY A 322 -21.51 -10.61 14.36
CA GLY A 322 -21.49 -9.64 13.25
C GLY A 322 -22.84 -8.97 12.98
N LEU A 323 -23.78 -9.04 13.92
CA LEU A 323 -25.06 -8.33 13.87
C LEU A 323 -24.92 -6.93 14.52
N PRO A 324 -25.79 -5.96 14.17
CA PRO A 324 -25.84 -4.67 14.85
C PRO A 324 -26.08 -4.86 16.35
N GLY A 325 -25.09 -4.47 17.17
CA GLY A 325 -25.07 -4.67 18.62
C GLY A 325 -25.96 -3.70 19.40
N ASN A 326 -27.25 -3.69 19.08
CA ASN A 326 -28.23 -2.73 19.58
C ASN A 326 -29.08 -3.23 20.75
N GLY A 327 -28.90 -4.48 21.19
CA GLY A 327 -29.63 -5.06 22.32
C GLY A 327 -31.12 -5.29 22.04
N VAL A 328 -31.55 -5.30 20.78
CA VAL A 328 -32.95 -5.57 20.38
C VAL A 328 -33.07 -7.00 19.89
N LEU A 329 -33.87 -7.83 20.57
CA LEU A 329 -34.15 -9.21 20.16
C LEU A 329 -35.08 -9.24 18.94
N ASN A 330 -34.53 -8.97 17.76
CA ASN A 330 -35.23 -9.08 16.48
C ASN A 330 -35.13 -10.50 15.88
N VAL A 331 -35.88 -10.75 14.80
CA VAL A 331 -35.92 -12.07 14.12
C VAL A 331 -34.52 -12.57 13.72
N GLN A 332 -33.64 -11.69 13.23
CA GLN A 332 -32.26 -12.06 12.86
C GLN A 332 -31.43 -12.50 14.08
N THR A 333 -31.65 -11.88 15.23
CA THR A 333 -31.01 -12.25 16.50
C THR A 333 -31.54 -13.60 17.01
N VAL A 334 -32.85 -13.86 16.88
CA VAL A 334 -33.46 -15.16 17.24
C VAL A 334 -32.93 -16.29 16.34
N LEU A 335 -32.80 -16.06 15.04
CA LEU A 335 -32.19 -17.02 14.11
C LEU A 335 -30.72 -17.30 14.46
N ALA A 336 -29.93 -16.25 14.72
CA ALA A 336 -28.53 -16.40 15.11
C ALA A 336 -28.35 -17.14 16.45
N LEU A 337 -29.28 -16.98 17.40
CA LEU A 337 -29.34 -17.75 18.65
C LEU A 337 -29.64 -19.23 18.39
N ALA A 338 -30.60 -19.53 17.51
CA ALA A 338 -30.95 -20.91 17.14
C ALA A 338 -29.81 -21.63 16.40
N ASP A 339 -29.02 -20.91 15.60
CA ASP A 339 -27.82 -21.41 14.92
C ASP A 339 -26.55 -21.38 15.79
N ALA A 340 -26.62 -20.98 17.08
CA ALA A 340 -25.41 -20.63 17.84
C ALA A 340 -24.41 -21.80 18.02
N GLY A 341 -24.90 -23.04 18.08
CA GLY A 341 -24.08 -24.26 18.16
C GLY A 341 -23.29 -24.59 16.89
N ARG A 342 -23.64 -23.98 15.74
CA ARG A 342 -22.76 -23.97 14.58
C ARG A 342 -21.71 -22.88 14.83
N ALA A 343 -20.44 -23.28 14.90
CA ALA A 343 -19.34 -22.34 15.08
C ALA A 343 -19.47 -21.20 14.06
N ALA A 344 -19.58 -19.97 14.56
CA ALA A 344 -19.69 -18.80 13.70
C ALA A 344 -18.41 -18.71 12.87
N ARG A 345 -18.48 -19.05 11.58
CA ARG A 345 -17.41 -18.70 10.65
C ARG A 345 -17.26 -17.18 10.74
N PRO A 346 -16.07 -16.65 11.08
CA PRO A 346 -15.84 -15.22 11.01
C PRO A 346 -16.18 -14.76 9.58
N THR A 347 -16.98 -13.69 9.48
CA THR A 347 -17.22 -13.02 8.20
C THR A 347 -15.91 -12.40 7.77
N GLY A 348 -15.24 -13.07 6.83
CA GLY A 348 -13.84 -12.85 6.48
C GLY A 348 -12.92 -13.85 7.16
N GLY A 349 -12.20 -14.63 6.36
CA GLY A 349 -11.43 -15.79 6.85
C GLY A 349 -9.98 -15.46 7.23
N GLU A 350 -9.30 -16.39 7.88
CA GLU A 350 -7.89 -16.25 8.27
C GLU A 350 -6.98 -15.84 7.10
N ALA A 351 -7.19 -16.41 5.91
CA ALA A 351 -6.44 -16.06 4.71
C ALA A 351 -6.61 -14.59 4.28
N GLU A 352 -7.74 -13.95 4.59
CA GLU A 352 -8.02 -12.55 4.29
C GLU A 352 -7.36 -11.60 5.30
N LEU A 353 -7.33 -11.99 6.58
CA LEU A 353 -6.52 -11.31 7.61
C LEU A 353 -5.05 -11.32 7.22
N ILE A 354 -4.49 -12.49 6.90
CA ILE A 354 -3.07 -12.64 6.55
C ILE A 354 -2.72 -11.85 5.28
N VAL A 355 -3.57 -11.86 4.25
CA VAL A 355 -3.36 -11.03 3.05
C VAL A 355 -3.30 -9.54 3.39
N ASN A 356 -4.17 -9.03 4.26
CA ASN A 356 -4.18 -7.61 4.58
C ASN A 356 -3.09 -7.22 5.60
N MET A 357 -2.69 -8.13 6.50
CA MET A 357 -1.47 -8.00 7.31
C MET A 357 -0.21 -7.94 6.44
N GLU A 358 -0.15 -8.71 5.36
CA GLU A 358 0.95 -8.63 4.38
C GLU A 358 0.97 -7.27 3.66
N ARG A 359 -0.20 -6.73 3.29
CA ARG A 359 -0.30 -5.41 2.65
C ARG A 359 0.13 -4.25 3.55
N TRP A 360 0.02 -4.38 4.87
CA TRP A 360 0.61 -3.40 5.80
C TRP A 360 2.13 -3.37 5.74
N ARG A 361 2.79 -4.46 5.32
CA ARG A 361 4.26 -4.51 5.09
C ARG A 361 4.71 -3.83 3.80
N TRP A 362 3.77 -3.37 2.97
CA TRP A 362 4.05 -2.62 1.74
C TRP A 362 4.08 -1.10 1.95
N LEU A 363 3.75 -0.65 3.17
CA LEU A 363 3.91 0.73 3.57
C LEU A 363 5.27 0.90 4.28
N PRO A 364 5.84 2.11 4.29
CA PRO A 364 7.01 2.41 5.11
C PRO A 364 6.78 2.01 6.58
N GLY A 365 7.81 1.49 7.23
CA GLY A 365 7.69 0.98 8.61
C GLY A 365 7.41 2.06 9.66
N ASP A 366 7.74 3.31 9.35
CA ASP A 366 7.23 4.51 10.00
C ASP A 366 6.50 5.34 8.93
N LEU A 367 5.28 5.80 9.23
CA LEU A 367 4.49 6.67 8.36
C LEU A 367 4.68 8.15 8.70
N GLY A 368 5.38 8.45 9.80
CA GLY A 368 5.42 9.77 10.41
C GLY A 368 4.11 10.18 11.07
N SER A 369 4.10 11.39 11.63
CA SER A 369 2.90 12.02 12.20
C SER A 369 1.97 12.64 11.16
N ASP A 370 2.48 12.88 9.95
CA ASP A 370 1.86 13.69 8.90
C ASP A 370 1.86 12.90 7.58
N TYR A 371 0.69 12.42 7.13
CA TYR A 371 0.56 11.67 5.87
C TYR A 371 -0.87 11.63 5.34
N ILE A 372 -1.03 11.30 4.06
CA ILE A 372 -2.31 10.96 3.42
C ILE A 372 -2.34 9.45 3.14
N LEU A 373 -3.40 8.78 3.58
CA LEU A 373 -3.68 7.37 3.26
C LEU A 373 -4.95 7.27 2.40
N VAL A 374 -4.82 6.76 1.19
CA VAL A 374 -5.96 6.43 0.31
C VAL A 374 -6.16 4.93 0.31
N ASN A 375 -7.29 4.47 0.86
CA ASN A 375 -7.68 3.06 0.79
C ASN A 375 -8.56 2.86 -0.45
N VAL A 376 -7.94 2.37 -1.53
CA VAL A 376 -8.53 2.28 -2.87
C VAL A 376 -9.87 1.51 -2.92
N PRO A 377 -10.01 0.28 -2.37
CA PRO A 377 -11.29 -0.45 -2.39
C PRO A 377 -12.34 0.13 -1.43
N GLU A 378 -11.95 0.90 -0.42
CA GLU A 378 -12.87 1.63 0.48
C GLU A 378 -13.42 2.91 -0.18
N TYR A 379 -12.80 3.36 -1.26
CA TYR A 379 -13.06 4.65 -1.91
C TYR A 379 -12.99 5.83 -0.93
N ARG A 380 -12.02 5.80 -0.01
CA ARG A 380 -11.76 6.83 1.00
C ARG A 380 -10.31 7.31 1.03
N LEU A 381 -10.14 8.56 1.41
CA LEU A 381 -8.88 9.22 1.73
C LEU A 381 -8.95 9.70 3.19
N ARG A 382 -7.88 9.49 3.95
CA ARG A 382 -7.68 10.02 5.30
C ARG A 382 -6.39 10.83 5.34
N ALA A 383 -6.45 12.04 5.90
CA ALA A 383 -5.28 12.92 6.08
C ALA A 383 -4.98 13.06 7.57
N TYR A 384 -3.77 12.68 7.99
CA TYR A 384 -3.28 12.74 9.36
C TYR A 384 -2.27 13.89 9.47
N ARG A 385 -2.32 14.66 10.57
CA ARG A 385 -1.33 15.70 10.90
C ARG A 385 -1.13 15.74 12.43
N GLY A 386 0.11 15.63 12.90
CA GLY A 386 0.43 15.48 14.32
C GLY A 386 -0.09 14.17 14.92
N GLY A 387 -0.10 13.09 14.13
CA GLY A 387 -0.54 11.75 14.53
C GLY A 387 -2.07 11.56 14.60
N VAL A 388 -2.86 12.62 14.43
CA VAL A 388 -4.33 12.56 14.48
C VAL A 388 -4.98 12.83 13.13
N LEU A 389 -6.12 12.18 12.89
CA LEU A 389 -6.94 12.38 11.69
C LEU A 389 -7.47 13.83 11.65
N ARG A 390 -7.19 14.55 10.56
CA ARG A 390 -7.65 15.93 10.32
C ARG A 390 -8.77 16.02 9.31
N ASP A 391 -8.75 15.18 8.27
CA ASP A 391 -9.81 15.11 7.27
C ASP A 391 -10.04 13.68 6.77
N GLU A 392 -11.28 13.36 6.44
CA GLU A 392 -11.67 12.16 5.70
C GLU A 392 -12.55 12.54 4.51
N ALA A 393 -12.11 12.18 3.30
CA ALA A 393 -12.82 12.47 2.06
C ALA A 393 -13.27 11.19 1.33
N ARG A 394 -14.42 11.27 0.66
CA ARG A 394 -14.79 10.29 -0.38
C ARG A 394 -13.87 10.49 -1.58
N VAL A 395 -13.45 9.40 -2.22
CA VAL A 395 -12.73 9.45 -3.49
C VAL A 395 -13.38 8.64 -4.60
N ILE A 396 -12.98 8.91 -5.84
CA ILE A 396 -13.23 8.09 -7.03
C ILE A 396 -11.87 7.61 -7.55
N VAL A 397 -11.75 6.31 -7.80
CA VAL A 397 -10.51 5.62 -8.20
C VAL A 397 -10.63 5.04 -9.61
N GLY A 398 -9.55 4.43 -10.10
CA GLY A 398 -9.50 3.82 -11.43
C GLY A 398 -10.45 2.63 -11.60
N LYS A 399 -10.94 2.43 -12.83
CA LYS A 399 -11.70 1.22 -13.23
C LYS A 399 -10.82 -0.05 -13.20
N PRO A 400 -11.37 -1.27 -13.23
CA PRO A 400 -10.59 -2.50 -13.34
C PRO A 400 -9.67 -2.55 -14.58
N GLU A 401 -10.02 -1.87 -15.68
CA GLU A 401 -9.21 -1.79 -16.90
C GLU A 401 -8.14 -0.68 -16.85
N SER A 402 -8.24 0.23 -15.87
CA SER A 402 -7.35 1.38 -15.68
C SER A 402 -7.17 1.67 -14.19
N ARG A 403 -6.72 0.63 -13.47
CA ARG A 403 -6.63 0.56 -12.00
C ARG A 403 -5.78 1.68 -11.42
N THR A 404 -6.15 2.19 -10.25
CA THR A 404 -5.26 3.03 -9.45
C THR A 404 -4.09 2.18 -8.94
N PRO A 405 -2.83 2.57 -9.21
CA PRO A 405 -1.65 1.84 -8.75
C PRO A 405 -1.44 1.98 -7.25
N LEU A 406 -0.76 0.99 -6.65
CA LEU A 406 -0.46 0.92 -5.23
C LEU A 406 1.02 1.21 -4.98
N PHE A 407 1.31 2.34 -4.33
CA PHE A 407 2.66 2.78 -4.00
C PHE A 407 2.61 3.91 -2.94
N SER A 408 3.78 4.28 -2.42
CA SER A 408 3.95 5.48 -1.58
C SER A 408 4.71 6.55 -2.36
N GLY A 409 4.24 7.79 -2.35
CA GLY A 409 4.90 8.94 -2.97
C GLY A 409 4.96 10.14 -2.02
N LEU A 410 5.66 11.20 -2.42
CA LEU A 410 5.82 12.43 -1.63
C LEU A 410 5.14 13.60 -2.36
N MET A 411 4.15 14.24 -1.74
CA MET A 411 3.46 15.41 -2.26
C MET A 411 4.31 16.67 -2.07
N GLU A 412 4.62 17.32 -3.19
CA GLU A 412 5.53 18.46 -3.24
C GLU A 412 4.80 19.79 -3.41
N TYR A 413 3.68 19.78 -4.13
CA TYR A 413 2.89 20.98 -4.41
C TYR A 413 1.44 20.67 -4.78
N ALA A 414 0.56 21.63 -4.51
CA ALA A 414 -0.75 21.73 -5.12
C ALA A 414 -0.72 22.74 -6.28
N VAL A 415 -1.68 22.63 -7.20
CA VAL A 415 -1.91 23.62 -8.27
C VAL A 415 -3.38 23.98 -8.32
N VAL A 416 -3.69 25.25 -8.05
CA VAL A 416 -5.04 25.83 -8.15
C VAL A 416 -5.27 26.38 -9.55
N ASN A 417 -6.50 26.26 -10.06
CA ASN A 417 -6.87 26.46 -11.46
C ASN A 417 -5.93 25.70 -12.43
N PRO A 418 -5.80 24.36 -12.32
CA PRO A 418 -4.83 23.61 -13.09
C PRO A 418 -5.19 23.47 -14.57
N SER A 419 -4.23 23.70 -15.46
CA SER A 419 -4.28 23.16 -16.83
C SER A 419 -4.22 21.64 -16.80
N TRP A 420 -4.96 21.00 -17.72
CA TRP A 420 -4.91 19.55 -17.94
C TRP A 420 -4.31 19.22 -19.30
N TYR A 421 -3.15 18.55 -19.31
CA TYR A 421 -2.63 17.90 -20.51
C TYR A 421 -3.20 16.48 -20.58
N VAL A 422 -3.90 16.15 -21.67
CA VAL A 422 -4.55 14.85 -21.84
C VAL A 422 -3.48 13.76 -22.01
N PRO A 423 -3.38 12.76 -21.11
CA PRO A 423 -2.36 11.71 -21.19
C PRO A 423 -2.47 10.90 -22.49
N PRO A 424 -1.37 10.38 -23.06
CA PRO A 424 -1.38 9.64 -24.33
C PRO A 424 -2.35 8.44 -24.36
N SER A 425 -2.59 7.79 -23.23
CA SER A 425 -3.57 6.70 -23.07
C SER A 425 -5.01 7.17 -23.33
N ILE A 426 -5.38 8.34 -22.80
CA ILE A 426 -6.70 8.96 -23.02
C ILE A 426 -6.75 9.60 -24.42
N LEU A 427 -5.67 10.22 -24.88
CA LEU A 427 -5.58 10.83 -26.21
C LEU A 427 -5.83 9.81 -27.32
N LYS A 428 -5.38 8.56 -27.18
CA LYS A 428 -5.71 7.46 -28.12
C LYS A 428 -7.21 7.24 -28.31
N THR A 429 -8.04 7.47 -27.28
CA THR A 429 -9.51 7.37 -27.37
C THR A 429 -10.15 8.56 -28.09
N MET A 430 -9.47 9.71 -28.10
CA MET A 430 -9.93 10.93 -28.76
C MET A 430 -9.38 11.04 -30.20
N ALA A 431 -8.22 10.44 -30.49
CA ALA A 431 -7.50 10.55 -31.75
C ALA A 431 -8.35 10.27 -33.01
N PRO A 432 -9.27 9.27 -33.05
CA PRO A 432 -10.16 9.09 -34.21
C PRO A 432 -11.05 10.31 -34.51
N LYS A 433 -11.38 11.13 -33.50
CA LYS A 433 -12.16 12.37 -33.63
C LYS A 433 -11.29 13.62 -33.89
N LEU A 434 -9.97 13.46 -33.91
CA LEU A 434 -8.99 14.49 -34.30
C LEU A 434 -8.24 14.16 -35.60
N ALA A 435 -8.48 12.98 -36.20
CA ALA A 435 -8.06 12.68 -37.56
C ALA A 435 -8.61 13.74 -38.52
N GLY A 436 -7.75 14.35 -39.33
CA GLY A 436 -8.10 15.46 -40.22
C GLY A 436 -8.41 16.80 -39.55
N TYR A 437 -8.46 16.90 -38.22
CA TYR A 437 -8.82 18.15 -37.53
C TYR A 437 -7.67 19.18 -37.53
N GLY A 438 -7.70 20.13 -38.48
CA GLY A 438 -6.68 21.16 -38.65
C GLY A 438 -6.75 22.36 -37.68
N GLY A 439 -7.83 22.51 -36.91
CA GLY A 439 -8.04 23.69 -36.07
C GLY A 439 -7.16 23.77 -34.82
N LYS A 440 -7.10 24.97 -34.21
CA LYS A 440 -6.34 25.23 -32.97
C LYS A 440 -7.08 24.86 -31.68
N THR A 441 -8.42 24.69 -31.73
CA THR A 441 -9.27 24.54 -30.53
C THR A 441 -10.41 23.55 -30.75
N TRP A 442 -10.27 22.33 -30.24
CA TRP A 442 -11.23 21.23 -30.39
C TRP A 442 -12.00 21.02 -29.09
N GLY A 443 -13.33 21.20 -29.11
CA GLY A 443 -14.20 20.85 -27.96
C GLY A 443 -13.87 21.54 -26.62
N GLY A 444 -13.24 22.72 -26.65
CA GLY A 444 -12.75 23.42 -25.46
C GLY A 444 -11.33 23.04 -25.01
N TYR A 445 -10.62 22.21 -25.77
CA TYR A 445 -9.19 21.92 -25.63
C TYR A 445 -8.40 22.70 -26.68
N GLU A 446 -7.24 23.22 -26.30
CA GLU A 446 -6.21 23.70 -27.22
C GLU A 446 -5.50 22.50 -27.87
N VAL A 447 -5.35 22.54 -29.19
CA VAL A 447 -4.68 21.51 -29.99
C VAL A 447 -3.24 21.95 -30.25
N VAL A 448 -2.30 21.41 -29.47
CA VAL A 448 -0.88 21.72 -29.59
C VAL A 448 -0.25 20.73 -30.58
N ARG A 449 0.43 21.25 -31.60
CA ARG A 449 1.13 20.46 -32.62
C ARG A 449 2.62 20.82 -32.60
N ARG A 450 3.51 19.85 -32.37
CA ARG A 450 4.97 20.01 -32.35
C ARG A 450 5.64 18.75 -32.88
N GLY A 451 6.55 18.87 -33.85
CA GLY A 451 7.36 17.75 -34.35
C GLY A 451 6.55 16.54 -34.83
N GLY A 452 5.40 16.75 -35.48
CA GLY A 452 4.46 15.68 -35.88
C GLY A 452 3.55 15.17 -34.76
N HIS A 453 3.90 15.37 -33.48
CA HIS A 453 3.06 15.00 -32.35
C HIS A 453 1.90 15.99 -32.13
N ILE A 454 0.75 15.43 -31.72
CA ILE A 454 -0.43 16.18 -31.26
C ILE A 454 -0.54 15.97 -29.75
N SER A 455 -0.79 17.03 -28.99
CA SER A 455 -1.28 16.95 -27.61
C SER A 455 -2.46 17.88 -27.40
N LEU A 456 -3.31 17.54 -26.42
CA LEU A 456 -4.46 18.35 -26.03
C LEU A 456 -4.21 18.96 -24.66
N ARG A 457 -4.37 20.28 -24.57
CA ARG A 457 -4.39 21.02 -23.30
C ARG A 457 -5.80 21.54 -23.06
N GLN A 458 -6.44 21.10 -21.98
CA GLN A 458 -7.62 21.78 -21.47
C GLN A 458 -7.17 22.97 -20.60
N PRO A 459 -7.60 24.21 -20.89
CA PRO A 459 -7.31 25.35 -20.04
C PRO A 459 -8.06 25.25 -18.69
N PRO A 460 -7.68 26.04 -17.68
CA PRO A 460 -8.40 26.09 -16.41
C PRO A 460 -9.84 26.60 -16.56
N GLY A 461 -10.76 26.09 -15.75
CA GLY A 461 -12.17 26.52 -15.74
C GLY A 461 -13.11 25.44 -15.21
N GLU A 462 -14.39 25.77 -15.05
CA GLU A 462 -15.40 24.90 -14.41
C GLU A 462 -15.57 23.52 -15.07
N ARG A 463 -15.29 23.43 -16.38
CA ARG A 463 -15.40 22.18 -17.16
C ARG A 463 -14.08 21.40 -17.27
N ASN A 464 -13.03 21.85 -16.58
CA ASN A 464 -11.73 21.19 -16.59
C ASN A 464 -11.82 19.81 -15.90
N ALA A 465 -11.27 18.75 -16.51
CA ALA A 465 -11.38 17.40 -15.98
C ALA A 465 -10.70 17.20 -14.61
N LEU A 466 -9.76 18.10 -14.25
CA LEU A 466 -9.07 18.16 -12.96
C LEU A 466 -9.72 19.16 -11.97
N GLY A 467 -10.86 19.76 -12.33
CA GLY A 467 -11.55 20.76 -11.53
C GLY A 467 -10.68 21.97 -11.19
N PHE A 468 -10.83 22.50 -9.98
CA PHE A 468 -10.15 23.72 -9.53
C PHE A 468 -8.81 23.49 -8.82
N ILE A 469 -8.46 22.26 -8.44
CA ILE A 469 -7.19 21.97 -7.75
C ILE A 469 -6.68 20.53 -8.00
N LYS A 470 -5.37 20.37 -8.15
CA LYS A 470 -4.66 19.07 -8.17
C LYS A 470 -3.51 19.05 -7.16
N PHE A 471 -3.22 17.89 -6.61
CA PHE A 471 -2.17 17.64 -5.62
C PHE A 471 -1.11 16.71 -6.22
N MET A 472 0.12 17.19 -6.34
CA MET A 472 1.18 16.55 -7.13
C MET A 472 2.21 15.88 -6.24
N PHE A 473 2.31 14.56 -6.39
CA PHE A 473 3.36 13.71 -5.84
C PHE A 473 4.04 12.98 -7.01
N PRO A 474 5.17 13.48 -7.57
CA PRO A 474 5.77 12.94 -8.79
C PRO A 474 6.05 11.43 -8.71
N ASN A 475 5.66 10.68 -9.74
CA ASN A 475 5.74 9.22 -9.77
C ASN A 475 5.73 8.64 -11.20
N GLN A 476 6.23 7.41 -11.34
CA GLN A 476 6.32 6.66 -12.60
C GLN A 476 4.97 6.34 -13.28
N HIS A 477 3.85 6.40 -12.54
CA HIS A 477 2.51 6.08 -13.06
C HIS A 477 1.76 7.31 -13.59
N ALA A 478 2.32 8.52 -13.45
CA ALA A 478 1.69 9.80 -13.78
C ALA A 478 0.31 10.03 -13.13
N VAL A 479 0.06 9.45 -11.94
CA VAL A 479 -1.17 9.66 -11.17
C VAL A 479 -1.02 10.77 -10.12
N TYR A 480 -2.15 11.37 -9.72
CA TYR A 480 -2.22 12.43 -8.71
C TYR A 480 -3.61 12.47 -8.05
N LEU A 481 -3.78 13.24 -6.97
CA LEU A 481 -5.11 13.54 -6.40
C LEU A 481 -5.64 14.81 -7.07
N HIS A 482 -6.94 14.90 -7.38
CA HIS A 482 -7.51 16.11 -7.99
C HIS A 482 -9.01 16.31 -7.78
N ASP A 483 -9.49 17.54 -8.01
CA ASP A 483 -10.90 17.90 -8.06
C ASP A 483 -11.60 17.35 -9.33
N THR A 484 -12.93 17.40 -9.39
CA THR A 484 -13.66 17.04 -10.61
C THR A 484 -15.00 17.76 -10.72
N PRO A 485 -15.41 18.18 -11.93
CA PRO A 485 -16.74 18.77 -12.15
C PRO A 485 -17.89 17.78 -11.91
N ASN A 486 -17.62 16.48 -12.05
CA ASN A 486 -18.64 15.41 -11.95
C ASN A 486 -18.92 15.01 -10.49
N ARG A 487 -19.20 15.99 -9.62
CA ARG A 487 -19.34 15.78 -8.16
C ARG A 487 -20.50 14.86 -7.77
N SER A 488 -21.53 14.72 -8.61
CA SER A 488 -22.61 13.75 -8.41
C SER A 488 -22.11 12.30 -8.31
N LEU A 489 -20.96 11.96 -8.89
CA LEU A 489 -20.39 10.60 -8.83
C LEU A 489 -19.92 10.18 -7.41
N PHE A 490 -19.74 11.11 -6.47
CA PHE A 490 -19.35 10.77 -5.10
C PHE A 490 -20.50 10.23 -4.23
N SER A 491 -21.77 10.37 -4.66
CA SER A 491 -22.91 9.73 -3.99
C SER A 491 -23.05 8.23 -4.31
N ALA A 492 -22.38 7.74 -5.36
CA ALA A 492 -22.41 6.33 -5.71
C ALA A 492 -21.70 5.46 -4.65
N SER A 493 -22.24 4.26 -4.41
CA SER A 493 -21.64 3.25 -3.53
C SER A 493 -20.35 2.68 -4.10
N LYS A 494 -20.36 2.36 -5.40
CA LYS A 494 -19.19 1.98 -6.19
C LYS A 494 -18.63 3.21 -6.90
N ARG A 495 -17.31 3.47 -6.78
CA ARG A 495 -16.68 4.72 -7.26
C ARG A 495 -15.41 4.48 -8.09
N ASP A 496 -15.40 3.43 -8.90
CA ASP A 496 -14.34 3.11 -9.86
C ASP A 496 -14.63 3.74 -11.24
N PHE A 497 -14.60 5.07 -11.32
CA PHE A 497 -14.96 5.83 -12.55
C PHE A 497 -13.78 6.59 -13.20
N SER A 498 -12.58 6.54 -12.62
CA SER A 498 -11.39 7.23 -13.14
C SER A 498 -10.59 6.35 -14.11
N HIS A 499 -9.50 6.91 -14.65
CA HIS A 499 -8.50 6.21 -15.46
C HIS A 499 -7.15 6.07 -14.72
N GLY A 500 -7.19 5.89 -13.39
CA GLY A 500 -6.03 5.63 -12.53
C GLY A 500 -5.78 6.72 -11.47
N CYS A 501 -5.96 7.99 -11.80
CA CYS A 501 -5.86 9.12 -10.85
C CYS A 501 -6.98 9.08 -9.80
N VAL A 502 -6.75 9.70 -8.63
CA VAL A 502 -7.71 9.71 -7.53
C VAL A 502 -8.46 11.04 -7.53
N ARG A 503 -9.79 11.04 -7.67
CA ARG A 503 -10.59 12.27 -7.56
C ARG A 503 -11.09 12.42 -6.13
N VAL A 504 -11.07 13.64 -5.60
CA VAL A 504 -11.46 13.97 -4.21
C VAL A 504 -12.75 14.78 -4.22
N ASP A 505 -13.67 14.45 -3.30
CA ASP A 505 -15.02 15.02 -3.19
C ASP A 505 -15.05 16.48 -2.72
N ASP A 506 -14.31 16.77 -1.65
CA ASP A 506 -14.05 18.14 -1.18
C ASP A 506 -12.54 18.42 -1.11
N PRO A 507 -11.92 18.74 -2.24
CA PRO A 507 -10.49 18.95 -2.32
C PRO A 507 -10.05 20.30 -1.75
N PHE A 508 -10.98 21.24 -1.49
CA PHE A 508 -10.65 22.49 -0.79
C PHE A 508 -10.52 22.28 0.71
N ARG A 509 -11.39 21.43 1.31
CA ARG A 509 -11.25 21.02 2.70
C ARG A 509 -10.03 20.14 2.94
N LEU A 510 -9.73 19.22 1.99
CA LEU A 510 -8.46 18.49 2.02
C LEU A 510 -7.26 19.44 1.97
N ALA A 511 -7.29 20.44 1.08
CA ALA A 511 -6.22 21.43 0.97
C ALA A 511 -5.99 22.21 2.27
N ASP A 512 -7.07 22.63 2.96
CA ASP A 512 -7.02 23.27 4.28
C ASP A 512 -6.26 22.42 5.32
N ALA A 513 -6.50 21.10 5.32
CA ALA A 513 -5.84 20.16 6.24
C ALA A 513 -4.35 19.88 5.92
N VAL A 514 -3.93 20.02 4.66
CA VAL A 514 -2.60 19.54 4.19
C VAL A 514 -1.66 20.62 3.65
N LEU A 515 -2.13 21.84 3.41
CA LEU A 515 -1.32 22.95 2.90
C LEU A 515 -1.18 24.04 3.99
N PRO A 516 0.02 24.23 4.59
CA PRO A 516 0.25 25.29 5.57
C PRO A 516 -0.19 26.67 5.07
N ASP A 517 -0.86 27.45 5.93
CA ASP A 517 -1.42 28.79 5.66
C ASP A 517 -2.50 28.88 4.55
N TRP A 518 -2.88 27.78 3.89
CA TRP A 518 -3.75 27.78 2.72
C TRP A 518 -5.17 27.31 3.02
N SER A 519 -5.89 28.10 3.82
CA SER A 519 -7.29 27.83 4.13
C SER A 519 -8.18 27.77 2.88
N GLN A 520 -9.26 27.00 2.98
CA GLN A 520 -10.28 26.82 1.95
C GLN A 520 -10.72 28.15 1.32
N ASP A 521 -10.97 29.18 2.14
CA ASP A 521 -11.44 30.47 1.65
C ASP A 521 -10.33 31.28 0.96
N ARG A 522 -9.07 31.14 1.40
CA ARG A 522 -7.91 31.71 0.70
C ARG A 522 -7.75 31.08 -0.69
N LEU A 523 -7.94 29.77 -0.79
CA LEU A 523 -7.88 29.01 -2.04
C LEU A 523 -9.06 29.33 -2.98
N LYS A 524 -10.31 29.36 -2.47
CA LYS A 524 -11.49 29.73 -3.26
C LYS A 524 -11.40 31.15 -3.82
N LYS A 525 -10.79 32.09 -3.09
CA LYS A 525 -10.48 33.46 -3.57
C LYS A 525 -9.45 33.52 -4.72
N LEU A 526 -8.80 32.42 -5.08
CA LEU A 526 -7.95 32.31 -6.27
C LEU A 526 -8.68 31.81 -7.53
N ILE A 527 -9.90 31.28 -7.41
CA ILE A 527 -10.63 30.72 -8.57
C ILE A 527 -10.77 31.79 -9.67
N GLY A 528 -10.45 31.42 -10.91
CA GLY A 528 -10.45 32.32 -12.07
C GLY A 528 -9.23 33.25 -12.21
N LYS A 529 -8.34 33.35 -11.20
CA LYS A 529 -7.19 34.28 -11.19
C LYS A 529 -5.88 33.66 -11.75
N GLY A 530 -6.03 32.84 -12.79
CA GLY A 530 -4.95 32.09 -13.45
C GLY A 530 -4.46 30.88 -12.65
N GLU A 531 -3.61 30.06 -13.27
CA GLU A 531 -2.99 28.89 -12.63
C GLU A 531 -2.01 29.32 -11.54
N ARG A 532 -2.04 28.65 -10.38
CA ARG A 532 -1.23 28.99 -9.19
C ARG A 532 -0.65 27.73 -8.55
N THR A 533 0.67 27.59 -8.58
CA THR A 533 1.38 26.51 -7.87
C THR A 533 1.67 26.91 -6.43
N ILE A 534 1.29 26.04 -5.49
CA ILE A 534 1.52 26.16 -4.05
C ILE A 534 2.46 25.03 -3.65
N ARG A 535 3.74 25.33 -3.42
CA ARG A 535 4.70 24.34 -2.91
C ARG A 535 4.50 24.14 -1.40
N LEU A 536 4.63 22.91 -0.93
CA LEU A 536 4.75 22.64 0.50
C LEU A 536 6.21 22.89 0.93
N PRO A 537 6.45 23.39 2.16
CA PRO A 537 7.80 23.50 2.71
C PRO A 537 8.40 22.11 3.01
N GLU A 538 7.59 21.22 3.54
CA GLU A 538 7.92 19.82 3.84
C GLU A 538 7.06 18.90 2.95
N LYS A 539 7.66 17.86 2.36
CA LYS A 539 6.94 16.97 1.45
C LYS A 539 6.06 16.00 2.24
N LEU A 540 4.76 15.98 1.95
CA LEU A 540 3.80 15.14 2.69
C LEU A 540 3.69 13.74 2.05
N PRO A 541 3.92 12.63 2.77
CA PRO A 541 3.69 11.28 2.28
C PRO A 541 2.24 11.03 1.81
N VAL A 542 2.10 10.33 0.70
CA VAL A 542 0.83 9.89 0.11
C VAL A 542 0.90 8.40 -0.19
N HIS A 543 0.11 7.60 0.52
CA HIS A 543 0.08 6.15 0.42
C HIS A 543 -1.19 5.71 -0.33
N LEU A 544 -1.03 5.11 -1.51
CA LEU A 544 -2.13 4.46 -2.23
C LEU A 544 -2.17 2.97 -1.83
N ALA A 545 -3.04 2.64 -0.89
CA ALA A 545 -3.14 1.33 -0.25
C ALA A 545 -4.42 0.58 -0.67
N TYR A 546 -4.49 -0.72 -0.34
CA TYR A 546 -5.55 -1.62 -0.79
C TYR A 546 -5.95 -2.61 0.32
N PHE A 547 -6.72 -2.15 1.30
CA PHE A 547 -7.15 -3.01 2.40
C PHE A 547 -8.56 -3.53 2.14
N THR A 548 -8.66 -4.82 1.75
CA THR A 548 -9.95 -5.53 1.63
C THR A 548 -10.48 -5.97 2.99
N ALA A 549 -9.61 -6.06 4.01
CA ALA A 549 -10.02 -6.27 5.40
C ALA A 549 -9.20 -5.40 6.37
N PHE A 550 -9.89 -4.78 7.32
CA PHE A 550 -9.32 -3.87 8.32
C PHE A 550 -10.23 -3.78 9.55
N VAL A 551 -9.74 -3.14 10.62
CA VAL A 551 -10.57 -2.70 11.73
C VAL A 551 -10.79 -1.20 11.58
N ASP A 552 -12.03 -0.73 11.68
CA ASP A 552 -12.37 0.69 11.56
C ASP A 552 -12.09 1.48 12.85
N ASP A 553 -12.23 2.80 12.79
CA ASP A 553 -12.01 3.71 13.92
C ASP A 553 -13.01 3.48 15.09
N GLY A 554 -14.08 2.72 14.85
CA GLY A 554 -15.04 2.25 15.86
C GLY A 554 -14.73 0.85 16.42
N GLY A 555 -13.55 0.29 16.14
CA GLY A 555 -13.12 -1.03 16.59
C GLY A 555 -13.82 -2.20 15.87
N THR A 556 -14.58 -1.93 14.81
CA THR A 556 -15.35 -2.95 14.08
C THR A 556 -14.52 -3.51 12.93
N TYR A 557 -14.35 -4.83 12.90
CA TYR A 557 -13.74 -5.53 11.77
C TYR A 557 -14.65 -5.44 10.53
N ARG A 558 -14.12 -4.88 9.43
CA ARG A 558 -14.80 -4.75 8.14
C ARG A 558 -14.08 -5.56 7.08
N THR A 559 -14.86 -6.11 6.16
CA THR A 559 -14.39 -6.62 4.87
C THR A 559 -15.04 -5.82 3.72
N LEU A 560 -14.36 -5.78 2.58
CA LEU A 560 -14.75 -5.07 1.37
C LEU A 560 -14.62 -5.98 0.13
N PRO A 561 -15.41 -5.75 -0.93
CA PRO A 561 -15.20 -6.44 -2.20
C PRO A 561 -13.78 -6.20 -2.77
N ASP A 562 -13.14 -7.25 -3.28
CA ASP A 562 -11.86 -7.19 -3.97
C ASP A 562 -12.01 -6.54 -5.36
N LEU A 563 -12.07 -5.21 -5.36
CA LEU A 563 -12.35 -4.33 -6.51
C LEU A 563 -11.54 -4.65 -7.78
N TYR A 564 -10.28 -5.08 -7.62
CA TYR A 564 -9.31 -5.28 -8.70
C TYR A 564 -8.88 -6.75 -8.90
N GLY A 565 -9.36 -7.69 -8.08
CA GLY A 565 -9.00 -9.11 -8.18
C GLY A 565 -7.62 -9.45 -7.61
N TYR A 566 -7.16 -8.73 -6.58
CA TYR A 566 -5.83 -8.88 -5.99
C TYR A 566 -5.77 -9.84 -4.79
N ASP A 567 -6.90 -10.25 -4.20
CA ASP A 567 -6.91 -11.15 -3.03
C ASP A 567 -6.56 -12.59 -3.40
N ALA A 568 -7.11 -13.12 -4.50
CA ALA A 568 -6.85 -14.51 -4.89
C ALA A 568 -5.38 -14.76 -5.31
N PRO A 569 -4.74 -13.93 -6.16
CA PRO A 569 -3.31 -14.06 -6.45
C PRO A 569 -2.43 -13.88 -5.20
N MET A 570 -2.82 -13.00 -4.26
CA MET A 570 -2.12 -12.85 -2.98
C MET A 570 -2.22 -14.10 -2.11
N ARG A 571 -3.39 -14.72 -2.02
CA ARG A 571 -3.56 -16.00 -1.32
C ARG A 571 -2.71 -17.09 -1.97
N ALA A 572 -2.63 -17.15 -3.30
CA ALA A 572 -1.78 -18.11 -4.00
C ALA A 572 -0.29 -17.90 -3.69
N ALA A 573 0.20 -16.66 -3.77
CA ALA A 573 1.59 -16.33 -3.50
C ALA A 573 2.01 -16.54 -2.02
N LEU A 574 1.05 -16.45 -1.10
CA LEU A 574 1.25 -16.72 0.34
C LEU A 574 0.97 -18.18 0.75
N GLY A 575 0.62 -19.07 -0.19
CA GLY A 575 0.31 -20.48 0.10
C GLY A 575 -1.01 -20.70 0.87
N LEU A 576 -1.93 -19.74 0.83
CA LEU A 576 -3.16 -19.71 1.63
C LEU A 576 -4.36 -20.37 0.92
N PRO A 577 -5.31 -20.94 1.69
CA PRO A 577 -6.56 -21.50 1.14
C PRO A 577 -7.34 -20.49 0.28
N GLY A 578 -7.93 -20.98 -0.81
CA GLY A 578 -8.70 -20.14 -1.74
C GLY A 578 -7.87 -19.23 -2.64
N GLY A 579 -6.54 -19.40 -2.70
CA GLY A 579 -5.71 -18.74 -3.72
C GLY A 579 -5.79 -19.35 -5.12
N GLY A 580 -6.08 -20.66 -5.19
CA GLY A 580 -6.15 -21.42 -6.45
C GLY A 580 -4.76 -21.80 -6.97
N GLY A 581 -4.42 -23.08 -6.88
CA GLY A 581 -3.19 -23.60 -7.47
C GLY A 581 -3.11 -25.13 -7.45
N PRO A 582 -2.17 -25.71 -8.22
CA PRO A 582 -1.43 -25.08 -9.29
C PRO A 582 -2.20 -25.14 -10.61
N ALA A 583 -2.30 -24.01 -11.33
CA ALA A 583 -2.52 -24.08 -12.76
C ALA A 583 -1.19 -24.55 -13.40
N ILE A 584 -1.02 -25.87 -13.55
CA ILE A 584 0.15 -26.46 -14.20
C ILE A 584 0.29 -25.85 -15.58
N ALA A 585 1.51 -25.41 -15.90
CA ALA A 585 2.02 -24.92 -17.18
C ALA A 585 0.97 -24.47 -18.22
N ARG A 586 1.06 -23.18 -18.62
CA ARG A 586 0.95 -22.94 -20.06
C ARG A 586 2.07 -23.72 -20.73
N LEU A 587 1.71 -24.83 -21.37
CA LEU A 587 2.43 -25.31 -22.53
C LEU A 587 2.64 -24.11 -23.49
N PRO A 588 3.77 -24.01 -24.21
CA PRO A 588 3.91 -23.02 -25.27
C PRO A 588 2.70 -23.12 -26.19
N ASP A 589 2.06 -21.98 -26.50
CA ASP A 589 0.77 -21.96 -27.21
C ASP A 589 0.88 -22.80 -28.49
N GLU A 590 0.10 -23.88 -28.58
CA GLU A 590 0.08 -24.76 -29.76
C GLU A 590 -0.30 -23.89 -30.97
N PRO A 591 0.50 -23.87 -32.06
CA PRO A 591 0.28 -22.96 -33.17
C PRO A 591 -1.14 -23.18 -33.71
N PRO A 592 -1.91 -22.09 -33.93
CA PRO A 592 -3.37 -22.15 -34.01
C PRO A 592 -3.82 -23.16 -35.06
N ARG A 593 -4.37 -24.29 -34.59
CA ARG A 593 -4.87 -25.36 -35.45
C ARG A 593 -5.81 -24.73 -36.48
N ARG A 594 -5.46 -24.86 -37.77
CA ARG A 594 -6.30 -24.36 -38.87
C ARG A 594 -7.72 -24.86 -38.63
N LYS A 595 -8.71 -23.96 -38.71
CA LYS A 595 -10.12 -24.34 -38.57
C LYS A 595 -10.39 -25.49 -39.55
N ALA A 596 -10.83 -26.64 -39.02
CA ALA A 596 -11.18 -27.77 -39.86
C ALA A 596 -12.28 -27.34 -40.82
N GLU A 597 -12.04 -27.54 -42.11
CA GLU A 597 -13.01 -27.29 -43.16
C GLU A 597 -14.22 -28.20 -42.95
N PRO A 598 -15.47 -27.70 -43.05
CA PRO A 598 -16.65 -28.50 -42.73
C PRO A 598 -16.76 -29.68 -43.69
N ALA A 599 -16.74 -30.90 -43.14
CA ALA A 599 -16.74 -32.13 -43.92
C ALA A 599 -17.95 -32.19 -44.90
N PRO A 600 -17.75 -32.64 -46.15
CA PRO A 600 -18.82 -32.68 -47.14
C PRO A 600 -19.93 -33.65 -46.74
N LYS A 601 -21.17 -33.28 -47.04
CA LYS A 601 -22.34 -34.16 -46.84
C LYS A 601 -22.26 -35.37 -47.78
N PRO A 602 -22.70 -36.57 -47.37
CA PRO A 602 -22.70 -37.75 -48.22
C PRO A 602 -23.78 -37.64 -49.31
N THR A 603 -23.36 -37.48 -50.55
CA THR A 603 -24.26 -37.49 -51.72
C THR A 603 -24.53 -38.93 -52.15
N VAL A 604 -25.76 -39.42 -51.95
CA VAL A 604 -26.18 -40.74 -52.46
C VAL A 604 -26.23 -40.69 -53.98
N ALA A 605 -25.63 -41.68 -54.64
CA ALA A 605 -25.55 -41.73 -56.09
C ALA A 605 -26.91 -42.04 -56.73
N ARG A 606 -27.30 -41.24 -57.73
CA ARG A 606 -28.20 -41.66 -58.81
C ARG A 606 -27.63 -41.23 -60.16
N THR A 607 -27.26 -42.23 -60.95
CA THR A 607 -26.79 -42.12 -62.33
C THR A 607 -27.87 -41.54 -63.25
N VAL A 608 -27.48 -40.91 -64.37
CA VAL A 608 -27.95 -41.17 -65.77
C VAL A 608 -27.77 -39.95 -66.68
N HIS A 609 -26.93 -40.12 -67.72
CA HIS A 609 -26.89 -39.42 -69.03
C HIS A 609 -26.57 -37.90 -69.12
N ARG A 610 -26.20 -37.33 -70.29
CA ARG A 610 -25.38 -37.79 -71.47
C ARG A 610 -25.32 -36.67 -72.55
N ARG A 611 -24.23 -35.91 -72.68
CA ARG A 611 -23.60 -35.49 -73.97
C ARG A 611 -22.45 -34.49 -73.80
N ALA A 612 -21.52 -34.55 -74.76
CA ALA A 612 -20.58 -33.50 -75.19
C ALA A 612 -21.01 -33.07 -76.64
N PRO A 613 -20.30 -32.24 -77.44
CA PRO A 613 -18.89 -31.75 -77.37
C PRO A 613 -18.84 -30.22 -77.02
N GLU A 614 -17.96 -29.28 -77.42
CA GLU A 614 -16.93 -29.10 -78.48
C GLU A 614 -15.69 -28.29 -78.00
N ARG A 615 -15.04 -27.52 -78.89
CA ARG A 615 -13.79 -26.71 -78.77
C ARG A 615 -13.87 -25.55 -79.80
N PRO A 616 -12.79 -24.77 -80.06
CA PRO A 616 -12.09 -23.76 -79.24
C PRO A 616 -12.49 -22.31 -79.69
N VAL A 617 -11.72 -21.20 -79.76
CA VAL A 617 -10.37 -20.91 -80.34
C VAL A 617 -9.73 -19.61 -79.77
N ALA A 618 -8.39 -19.55 -79.76
CA ALA A 618 -7.46 -18.41 -79.99
C ALA A 618 -7.52 -17.05 -79.23
N ASN A 619 -6.35 -16.71 -78.64
CA ASN A 619 -5.55 -15.46 -78.71
C ASN A 619 -6.16 -14.10 -78.25
N ALA A 620 -5.43 -13.17 -77.61
CA ALA A 620 -3.97 -12.98 -77.40
C ALA A 620 -3.68 -12.30 -76.01
N GLU A 621 -2.56 -11.65 -75.64
CA GLU A 621 -1.27 -11.24 -76.28
C GLU A 621 -0.17 -11.01 -75.19
N ALA A 622 1.08 -10.77 -75.62
CA ALA A 622 2.17 -9.95 -75.02
C ALA A 622 2.53 -9.98 -73.50
N TRP A 623 3.76 -10.46 -73.24
CA TRP A 623 4.65 -10.17 -72.07
C TRP A 623 5.79 -9.18 -72.51
N PRO A 624 6.57 -8.50 -71.62
CA PRO A 624 7.67 -9.08 -70.80
C PRO A 624 7.64 -8.64 -69.30
N GLU A 625 7.92 -9.51 -68.32
CA GLU A 625 9.23 -9.96 -67.77
C GLU A 625 9.98 -8.97 -66.86
N GLY A 626 10.50 -9.48 -65.72
CA GLY A 626 11.12 -8.65 -64.66
C GLY A 626 11.87 -9.38 -63.54
N ARG A 627 12.51 -10.52 -63.83
CA ARG A 627 13.48 -11.30 -62.99
C ARG A 627 13.16 -11.55 -61.49
N TYR A 628 12.99 -12.84 -61.17
CA TYR A 628 13.49 -13.41 -59.91
C TYR A 628 15.01 -13.57 -59.96
N GLU A 629 15.68 -13.53 -58.81
CA GLU A 629 16.95 -14.24 -58.59
C GLU A 629 17.05 -14.67 -57.09
N ASP A 630 17.75 -15.76 -56.82
CA ASP A 630 17.68 -16.52 -55.56
C ASP A 630 18.95 -16.36 -54.69
N ALA A 631 18.82 -16.47 -53.36
CA ALA A 631 19.92 -16.21 -52.42
C ALA A 631 19.77 -16.83 -51.00
N ASP A 632 19.21 -18.05 -50.83
CA ASP A 632 19.37 -18.76 -49.53
C ASP A 632 20.81 -19.28 -49.34
N THR A 633 21.75 -18.38 -49.04
CA THR A 633 23.15 -18.75 -48.73
C THR A 633 23.87 -17.73 -47.84
N ARG A 634 23.26 -17.28 -46.73
CA ARG A 634 24.01 -16.53 -45.70
C ARG A 634 23.60 -16.74 -44.23
N ARG A 635 22.88 -17.82 -43.91
CA ARG A 635 22.64 -18.28 -42.51
C ARG A 635 23.88 -18.90 -41.83
N ARG A 636 25.02 -18.21 -41.73
CA ARG A 636 26.14 -18.67 -40.86
C ARG A 636 27.20 -17.63 -40.43
N SER A 637 26.78 -16.43 -40.04
CA SER A 637 27.59 -15.53 -39.20
C SER A 637 26.68 -14.63 -38.33
N LEU A 638 27.26 -13.80 -37.45
CA LEU A 638 26.55 -12.91 -36.52
C LEU A 638 25.61 -13.60 -35.48
N ARG A 639 26.12 -14.64 -34.80
CA ARG A 639 25.60 -15.10 -33.50
C ARG A 639 26.65 -15.03 -32.37
N ARG A 640 27.34 -13.89 -32.25
CA ARG A 640 28.20 -13.54 -31.10
C ARG A 640 28.44 -12.02 -31.05
N ALA A 641 27.56 -11.28 -30.36
CA ALA A 641 27.75 -9.91 -29.81
C ALA A 641 26.38 -9.25 -29.47
N ALA A 642 25.63 -9.79 -28.50
CA ALA A 642 24.39 -9.18 -28.01
C ALA A 642 23.90 -9.81 -26.68
N ARG A 643 24.67 -9.63 -25.59
CA ARG A 643 24.21 -9.86 -24.21
C ARG A 643 24.93 -8.90 -23.25
N ALA A 644 24.34 -7.73 -23.09
CA ALA A 644 24.54 -6.77 -22.00
C ALA A 644 23.16 -6.13 -21.74
N ASP A 645 22.95 -5.61 -20.54
CA ASP A 645 21.60 -5.32 -20.04
C ASP A 645 20.91 -4.13 -20.71
N SER A 646 19.59 -4.24 -20.87
CA SER A 646 18.70 -3.12 -21.18
C SER A 646 17.37 -3.28 -20.44
N ALA A 647 17.27 -2.60 -19.29
CA ALA A 647 15.98 -2.29 -18.70
C ALA A 647 15.25 -1.26 -19.59
N PRO A 648 13.91 -1.30 -19.72
CA PRO A 648 13.19 -0.32 -20.51
C PRO A 648 13.11 1.01 -19.77
N GLU A 649 13.91 2.00 -20.17
CA GLU A 649 13.82 3.38 -19.69
C GLU A 649 12.47 4.01 -20.06
N TYR A 650 11.55 4.02 -19.09
CA TYR A 650 10.32 4.81 -19.14
C TYR A 650 10.48 6.08 -18.29
N GLY A 651 11.27 7.04 -18.77
CA GLY A 651 11.45 8.32 -18.09
C GLY A 651 12.50 9.23 -18.70
N GLU A 652 12.19 9.92 -19.79
CA GLU A 652 12.95 11.10 -20.20
C GLU A 652 12.71 12.27 -19.21
N PRO A 653 13.76 12.79 -18.53
CA PRO A 653 13.63 13.96 -17.67
C PRO A 653 13.71 15.25 -18.50
N GLY A 654 12.61 16.00 -18.60
CA GLY A 654 12.65 17.36 -19.15
C GLY A 654 11.33 17.95 -19.66
N LEU A 655 10.36 17.12 -20.06
CA LEU A 655 9.14 17.59 -20.73
C LEU A 655 7.96 17.97 -19.79
N TRP A 656 8.06 17.70 -18.48
CA TRP A 656 6.90 17.70 -17.58
C TRP A 656 6.98 18.66 -16.37
N THR A 657 8.03 19.46 -16.28
CA THR A 657 8.14 20.59 -15.34
C THR A 657 8.31 21.90 -16.12
N PRO A 658 7.35 22.83 -16.09
CA PRO A 658 7.57 24.15 -16.65
C PRO A 658 8.60 24.89 -15.78
N ALA A 659 9.67 25.40 -16.41
CA ALA A 659 10.53 26.37 -15.76
C ALA A 659 9.71 27.61 -15.35
N PRO A 660 9.97 28.23 -14.20
CA PRO A 660 9.24 29.43 -13.79
C PRO A 660 9.52 30.56 -14.78
N GLN A 661 8.47 31.14 -15.36
CA GLN A 661 8.61 32.31 -16.23
C GLN A 661 9.16 33.49 -15.41
N GLN A 662 10.43 33.83 -15.62
CA GLN A 662 10.95 35.13 -15.21
C GLN A 662 10.30 36.19 -16.10
N SER A 663 9.50 37.06 -15.50
CA SER A 663 8.95 38.24 -16.17
C SER A 663 9.99 39.35 -16.20
N ALA A 664 10.69 39.50 -17.32
CA ALA A 664 11.57 40.65 -17.61
C ALA A 664 10.79 41.73 -18.42
N PRO A 665 11.19 43.02 -18.34
CA PRO A 665 10.36 44.14 -18.81
C PRO A 665 10.47 44.45 -20.32
N ARG A 666 9.67 45.42 -20.78
CA ARG A 666 9.54 45.84 -22.19
C ARG A 666 10.68 46.75 -22.67
N GLY A 667 11.21 46.45 -23.85
CA GLY A 667 11.64 47.39 -24.91
C GLY A 667 10.94 46.95 -26.22
N TRP A 668 10.59 47.78 -27.21
CA TRP A 668 11.32 48.91 -27.80
C TRP A 668 12.73 48.42 -28.20
N TRP A 669 13.00 48.08 -29.46
CA TRP A 669 12.42 48.56 -30.72
C TRP A 669 11.77 47.44 -31.57
#